data_AF-A0A101XB73-F1
#
_entry.id   AF-A0A101XB73-F1
#
_cell.length_a   1.000
_cell.length_b   1.000
_cell.length_c   1.000
_cell.angle_alpha   90.00
_cell.angle_beta   90.00
_cell.angle_gamma   90.00
#
_symmetry.space_group_name_H-M   'P 1'
#
loop_
_entity.id
_entity.type
_entity.pdbx_description
1 polymer ?
#
loop_
_entity_poly.entity_id
_entity_poly.type
_entity_poly.pdbx_seq_one_letter_code
_entity_poly.pdbx_strand_id
1 'polypeptide(L)'
;RRMLEGKVIGSLVVSGMLTRVRRTARAALFREILGFDVGGRAEGLRNIVDLYIKPGGDVRRIILEVVRRLGDGGIIYVPTDMGREFAEELAKYLADNGVNVGLYLKPKRKLLEGFEEGSIPVLIGLATLRSALVRGIDLPHRIRYVVFAGVPKMRFRLSMEEFNPGRYIMLLSSLRVIAPNEYKLRIDKAVAGLRNIMTMSQDRINQLIKALESGEQLQGFDKYASEVISNAVKLAQELLNRDEVKEAMGKSIVNIQRVGNEIYVILPDSPAYIQGTGRASRMFLGGITHGLSVLIVDNEAVFNSLSRDLKYRLVDFQFIKYEDFNIDELLKTINEERELIRQIMSGNVPPSIRQIDPLKSTLIIVESPTKARTIANFFGKPSVRVLGNLMVYEVTSGNLLLNIVATKGHVFELATEQFTQSTGRDVEYVARYVSSSVKDYYSVLKVDGNFIPIYSTIKRCPTCGRTFTDEVTTCPFDNTPLVSSESIVNLLRDLATEVDLVLIGTDPDSEGEKIAWDVYNMLRPFVQDIRRIEFHEVTKRAIMNALANPRGVSGSMVKAQLVRRIEDRWIGFGLSSYLQRAFNDRNMSAGRVQTPVLKWIIDRYIEYRRNRVIRLTVRKRLSDGRFIDVSFDRATNGDETAKVRHDLRDVAKNKGELRLVINKLSESEEEVNPPPPFTTDSMLTEATTRLRVGTEEVMRLAQDLFEMGLITYHRTDSTRVSAVGINVAKDYITNRFGEGMFTAREWGAGEEGAHECIRPTRPIDAEELRSLIDSGVLKLKLTNRHIMLYDLIFRRFIASQMPSGVVRRIKVEVRLMRNGNVLSTKSDEFVTGIVKEGFLAIYPTIRITQFPVSSMELPITDE
;
A
#
# COMPACT_ATOMS: atom_id res chain seq x y z
N ARG A 1 34.21 -0.46 9.05
CA ARG A 1 33.60 -1.17 10.19
C ARG A 1 34.62 -1.98 11.00
N ARG A 2 35.15 -3.11 10.54
CA ARG A 2 36.13 -3.93 11.31
C ARG A 2 37.33 -3.15 11.88
N MET A 3 37.88 -2.18 11.15
CA MET A 3 39.01 -1.36 11.64
C MET A 3 38.65 -0.36 12.76
N LEU A 4 37.36 -0.11 12.97
CA LEU A 4 36.83 0.91 13.89
C LEU A 4 35.95 0.31 15.01
N GLU A 5 35.69 -1.00 14.99
CA GLU A 5 34.95 -1.69 16.05
C GLU A 5 35.67 -1.48 17.40
N GLY A 6 34.96 -0.91 18.38
CA GLY A 6 35.47 -0.64 19.73
C GLY A 6 36.31 0.62 19.89
N LYS A 7 36.51 1.44 18.84
CA LYS A 7 37.27 2.70 18.93
C LYS A 7 36.36 3.92 18.83
N VAL A 8 36.13 4.61 19.95
CA VAL A 8 35.47 5.92 19.95
C VAL A 8 36.52 6.99 19.65
N ILE A 9 36.49 7.53 18.43
CA ILE A 9 37.46 8.55 17.97
C ILE A 9 36.97 9.98 18.28
N GLY A 10 35.65 10.17 18.43
CA GLY A 10 35.00 11.45 18.73
C GLY A 10 33.53 11.46 18.28
N SER A 11 32.83 12.57 18.50
CA SER A 11 31.44 12.78 18.07
C SER A 11 31.36 13.82 16.95
N LEU A 12 30.61 13.53 15.89
CA LEU A 12 30.37 14.46 14.79
C LEU A 12 28.89 14.85 14.74
N VAL A 13 28.61 16.15 14.88
CA VAL A 13 27.27 16.71 14.71
C VAL A 13 27.25 17.53 13.43
N VAL A 14 26.29 17.25 12.54
CA VAL A 14 26.11 17.96 11.28
C VAL A 14 24.68 18.48 11.17
N SER A 15 24.52 19.68 10.59
CA SER A 15 23.19 20.18 10.23
C SER A 15 22.61 19.41 9.03
N GLY A 16 21.29 19.21 9.02
CA GLY A 16 20.57 18.61 7.89
C GLY A 16 20.77 19.41 6.60
N MET A 17 20.91 18.74 5.46
CA MET A 17 21.23 19.41 4.19
C MET A 17 19.99 19.99 3.49
N LEU A 18 20.12 21.20 2.92
CA LEU A 18 19.09 21.87 2.12
C LEU A 18 18.87 21.25 0.73
N THR A 19 19.83 20.48 0.22
CA THR A 19 19.76 19.89 -1.13
C THR A 19 19.65 18.37 -1.09
N ARG A 20 18.98 17.81 -2.10
CA ARG A 20 18.82 16.36 -2.25
C ARG A 20 20.21 15.72 -2.41
N VAL A 21 20.66 14.99 -1.39
CA VAL A 21 21.93 14.26 -1.40
C VAL A 21 22.02 13.42 -2.69
N ARG A 22 22.98 13.77 -3.55
CA ARG A 22 23.42 12.85 -4.59
C ARG A 22 23.95 11.62 -3.86
N ARG A 23 23.41 10.43 -4.17
CA ARG A 23 23.92 9.16 -3.64
C ARG A 23 25.34 8.96 -4.16
N THR A 24 26.30 9.55 -3.47
CA THR A 24 27.72 9.42 -3.76
C THR A 24 28.31 8.38 -2.81
N ALA A 25 29.37 7.70 -3.25
CA ALA A 25 30.13 6.82 -2.37
C ALA A 25 30.61 7.53 -1.10
N ARG A 26 30.94 8.84 -1.18
CA ARG A 26 31.33 9.66 -0.03
C ARG A 26 30.21 9.83 1.00
N ALA A 27 28.98 10.09 0.56
CA ALA A 27 27.83 10.21 1.47
C ALA A 27 27.53 8.88 2.19
N ALA A 28 27.76 7.74 1.53
CA ALA A 28 27.61 6.43 2.15
C ALA A 28 28.61 6.17 3.28
N LEU A 29 29.77 6.83 3.28
CA LEU A 29 30.77 6.68 4.34
C LEU A 29 30.23 7.10 5.72
N PHE A 30 29.36 8.13 5.79
CA PHE A 30 28.74 8.53 7.06
C PHE A 30 27.96 7.38 7.69
N ARG A 31 27.19 6.63 6.88
CA ARG A 31 26.44 5.48 7.38
C ARG A 31 27.35 4.31 7.73
N GLU A 32 28.34 4.01 6.90
CA GLU A 32 29.23 2.86 7.11
C GLU A 32 30.25 3.05 8.25
N ILE A 33 30.62 4.30 8.54
CA ILE A 33 31.62 4.66 9.56
C ILE A 33 30.96 5.14 10.85
N LEU A 34 29.98 6.06 10.75
CA LEU A 34 29.37 6.76 11.89
C LEU A 34 27.93 6.30 12.19
N GLY A 35 27.37 5.39 11.38
CA GLY A 35 26.05 4.83 11.62
C GLY A 35 24.88 5.79 11.35
N PHE A 36 25.04 6.85 10.56
CA PHE A 36 23.90 7.70 10.17
C PHE A 36 23.97 8.16 8.71
N ASP A 37 22.81 8.30 8.06
CA ASP A 37 22.70 8.98 6.77
C ASP A 37 22.62 10.50 6.99
N VAL A 38 23.38 11.27 6.22
CA VAL A 38 23.19 12.73 6.16
C VAL A 38 21.87 13.00 5.44
N GLY A 39 20.79 13.11 6.21
CA GLY A 39 19.45 13.36 5.69
C GLY A 39 19.27 14.78 5.15
N GLY A 40 18.38 14.93 4.17
CA GLY A 40 17.81 16.23 3.82
C GLY A 40 16.51 16.43 4.59
N ARG A 41 16.11 17.68 4.86
CA ARG A 41 14.83 17.99 5.53
C ARG A 41 13.67 17.26 4.85
N ALA A 42 12.74 16.73 5.65
CA ALA A 42 11.49 16.15 5.17
C ALA A 42 10.63 17.25 4.52
N GLU A 43 10.83 17.50 3.22
CA GLU A 43 9.93 18.31 2.39
C GLU A 43 8.64 17.50 2.17
N GLY A 44 7.58 17.81 2.93
CA GLY A 44 6.29 17.13 2.76
C GLY A 44 5.20 17.51 3.77
N LEU A 45 5.58 18.08 4.92
CA LEU A 45 4.61 18.64 5.86
C LEU A 45 4.08 19.97 5.32
N ARG A 46 2.76 20.01 5.09
CA ARG A 46 2.05 21.19 4.60
C ARG A 46 0.70 21.28 5.31
N ASN A 47 0.33 22.48 5.73
CA ASN A 47 -1.01 22.83 6.18
C ASN A 47 -1.48 23.98 5.28
N ILE A 48 -1.97 23.64 4.10
CA ILE A 48 -2.28 24.60 3.04
C ILE A 48 -3.70 24.39 2.58
N VAL A 49 -4.45 25.49 2.50
CA VAL A 49 -5.74 25.53 1.82
C VAL A 49 -5.48 25.79 0.33
N ASP A 50 -5.84 24.82 -0.51
CA ASP A 50 -5.65 24.89 -1.95
C ASP A 50 -6.94 25.35 -2.65
N LEU A 51 -6.99 26.62 -3.04
CA LEU A 51 -8.11 27.24 -3.74
C LEU A 51 -7.88 27.28 -5.24
N TYR A 52 -8.97 27.32 -6.02
CA TYR A 52 -8.90 27.57 -7.46
C TYR A 52 -9.93 28.59 -7.94
N ILE A 53 -9.56 29.29 -9.02
CA ILE A 53 -10.40 30.26 -9.74
C ILE A 53 -10.49 29.80 -11.19
N LYS A 54 -11.70 29.65 -11.72
CA LYS A 54 -11.93 29.51 -13.16
C LYS A 54 -12.01 30.92 -13.76
N PRO A 55 -11.08 31.35 -14.61
CA PRO A 55 -11.00 32.73 -15.06
C PRO A 55 -12.17 33.06 -16.00
N GLY A 56 -12.90 34.14 -15.70
CA GLY A 56 -13.90 34.74 -16.59
C GLY A 56 -13.38 35.93 -17.40
N GLY A 57 -12.07 36.20 -17.38
CA GLY A 57 -11.45 37.39 -17.98
C GLY A 57 -9.92 37.33 -18.00
N ASP A 58 -9.25 38.49 -18.15
CA ASP A 58 -7.78 38.58 -18.19
C ASP A 58 -7.16 38.06 -16.88
N VAL A 59 -6.32 37.03 -17.00
CA VAL A 59 -5.57 36.42 -15.89
C VAL A 59 -4.81 37.47 -15.08
N ARG A 60 -4.21 38.48 -15.74
CA ARG A 60 -3.44 39.54 -15.06
C ARG A 60 -4.31 40.36 -14.12
N ARG A 61 -5.55 40.67 -14.54
CA ARG A 61 -6.52 41.39 -13.72
C ARG A 61 -6.97 40.55 -12.51
N ILE A 62 -7.24 39.27 -12.72
CA ILE A 62 -7.62 38.36 -11.63
C ILE A 62 -6.48 38.25 -10.61
N ILE A 63 -5.24 38.11 -11.05
CA ILE A 63 -4.07 38.10 -10.16
C ILE A 63 -3.97 39.41 -9.37
N LEU A 64 -4.17 40.56 -10.02
CA LEU A 64 -4.18 41.86 -9.34
C LEU A 64 -5.26 41.93 -8.24
N GLU A 65 -6.48 41.48 -8.52
CA GLU A 65 -7.59 41.44 -7.56
C GLU A 65 -7.27 40.52 -6.37
N VAL A 66 -6.77 39.31 -6.65
CA VAL A 66 -6.33 38.36 -5.61
C VAL A 66 -5.22 38.95 -4.75
N VAL A 67 -4.16 39.48 -5.38
CA VAL A 67 -3.02 40.05 -4.65
C VAL A 67 -3.44 41.25 -3.82
N ARG A 68 -4.32 42.12 -4.32
CA ARG A 68 -4.85 43.25 -3.53
C ARG A 68 -5.64 42.79 -2.30
N ARG A 69 -6.43 41.72 -2.42
CA ARG A 69 -7.18 41.15 -1.29
C ARG A 69 -6.26 40.46 -0.27
N LEU A 70 -5.30 39.67 -0.73
CA LEU A 70 -4.41 38.90 0.15
C LEU A 70 -3.30 39.78 0.77
N GLY A 71 -2.94 40.88 0.11
CA GLY A 71 -1.98 41.87 0.56
C GLY A 71 -0.52 41.44 0.35
N ASP A 72 0.29 41.64 1.38
CA ASP A 72 1.74 41.42 1.40
C ASP A 72 2.20 39.93 1.53
N GLY A 73 3.48 39.62 1.35
CA GLY A 73 4.08 38.30 1.60
C GLY A 73 3.66 37.23 0.59
N GLY A 74 3.38 37.64 -0.65
CA GLY A 74 2.92 36.76 -1.73
C GLY A 74 4.02 36.26 -2.65
N ILE A 75 3.87 35.03 -3.15
CA ILE A 75 4.68 34.52 -4.28
C ILE A 75 3.75 34.16 -5.43
N ILE A 76 4.05 34.68 -6.63
CA ILE A 76 3.37 34.32 -7.85
C ILE A 76 4.26 33.38 -8.67
N TYR A 77 3.72 32.22 -8.99
CA TYR A 77 4.33 31.25 -9.89
C TYR A 77 3.68 31.29 -11.27
N VAL A 78 4.50 31.55 -12.28
CA VAL A 78 4.11 31.51 -13.70
C VAL A 78 4.46 30.13 -14.27
N PRO A 79 3.50 29.41 -14.88
CA PRO A 79 3.75 28.14 -15.56
C PRO A 79 4.88 28.24 -16.59
N THR A 80 5.67 27.17 -16.72
CA THR A 80 6.84 27.18 -17.62
C THR A 80 6.49 27.37 -19.09
N ASP A 81 5.29 26.98 -19.51
CA ASP A 81 4.81 27.12 -20.88
C ASP A 81 4.36 28.55 -21.24
N MET A 82 3.95 29.35 -20.25
CA MET A 82 3.76 30.81 -20.42
C MET A 82 5.10 31.56 -20.48
N GLY A 83 6.14 30.97 -19.88
CA GLY A 83 7.51 31.39 -20.04
C GLY A 83 7.88 32.68 -19.30
N ARG A 84 9.08 33.19 -19.63
CA ARG A 84 9.69 34.34 -18.99
C ARG A 84 9.03 35.66 -19.40
N GLU A 85 8.60 35.77 -20.65
CA GLU A 85 7.99 36.98 -21.21
C GLU A 85 6.70 37.33 -20.45
N PHE A 86 5.81 36.36 -20.25
CA PHE A 86 4.60 36.57 -19.46
C PHE A 86 4.90 36.98 -18.01
N ALA A 87 5.96 36.44 -17.39
CA ALA A 87 6.36 36.84 -16.04
C ALA A 87 6.84 38.31 -15.98
N GLU A 88 7.54 38.78 -17.02
CA GLU A 88 7.97 40.17 -17.18
C GLU A 88 6.78 41.10 -17.43
N GLU A 89 5.85 40.69 -18.30
CA GLU A 89 4.61 41.43 -18.55
C GLU A 89 3.72 41.54 -17.32
N LEU A 90 3.53 40.43 -16.60
CA LEU A 90 2.74 40.41 -15.36
C LEU A 90 3.38 41.30 -14.30
N ALA A 91 4.71 41.28 -14.17
CA ALA A 91 5.42 42.16 -13.24
C ALA A 91 5.17 43.63 -13.58
N LYS A 92 5.27 44.00 -14.86
CA LYS A 92 4.99 45.36 -15.32
C LYS A 92 3.54 45.75 -15.07
N TYR A 93 2.58 44.88 -15.42
CA TYR A 93 1.15 45.14 -15.23
C TYR A 93 0.80 45.38 -13.75
N LEU A 94 1.36 44.59 -12.83
CA LEU A 94 1.15 44.77 -11.39
C LEU A 94 1.78 46.08 -10.88
N ALA A 95 2.99 46.40 -11.33
CA ALA A 95 3.67 47.64 -10.98
C ALA A 95 2.91 48.88 -11.48
N ASP A 96 2.45 48.88 -12.72
CA ASP A 96 1.65 49.95 -13.33
C ASP A 96 0.32 50.16 -12.60
N ASN A 97 -0.18 49.12 -11.91
CA ASN A 97 -1.39 49.15 -11.09
C ASN A 97 -1.12 49.30 -9.58
N GLY A 98 0.07 49.80 -9.21
CA GLY A 98 0.41 50.20 -7.84
C GLY A 98 0.80 49.05 -6.91
N VAL A 99 1.09 47.85 -7.43
CA VAL A 99 1.61 46.72 -6.63
C VAL A 99 3.10 46.58 -6.90
N ASN A 100 3.94 46.86 -5.90
CA ASN A 100 5.38 46.67 -6.03
C ASN A 100 5.71 45.16 -6.11
N VAL A 101 6.51 44.76 -7.09
CA VAL A 101 6.79 43.35 -7.39
C VAL A 101 8.26 43.10 -7.68
N GLY A 102 8.81 42.02 -7.13
CA GLY A 102 10.17 41.58 -7.40
C GLY A 102 10.20 40.41 -8.38
N LEU A 103 10.73 40.64 -9.58
CA LEU A 103 10.92 39.56 -10.56
C LEU A 103 12.17 38.73 -10.24
N TYR A 104 11.95 37.51 -9.73
CA TYR A 104 13.01 36.62 -9.22
C TYR A 104 13.20 35.38 -10.11
N LEU A 105 13.66 35.60 -11.33
CA LEU A 105 13.97 34.52 -12.29
C LEU A 105 15.36 33.90 -12.06
N LYS A 106 16.25 34.65 -11.41
CA LYS A 106 17.59 34.23 -11.00
C LYS A 106 17.84 34.69 -9.56
N PRO A 107 18.69 34.00 -8.80
CA PRO A 107 19.02 34.41 -7.44
C PRO A 107 19.54 35.86 -7.38
N LYS A 108 18.84 36.72 -6.64
CA LYS A 108 19.18 38.14 -6.45
C LYS A 108 18.95 38.55 -5.00
N ARG A 109 20.03 38.70 -4.24
CA ARG A 109 20.01 38.96 -2.79
C ARG A 109 19.17 40.20 -2.40
N LYS A 110 19.35 41.32 -3.10
CA LYS A 110 18.58 42.57 -2.85
C LYS A 110 17.06 42.41 -2.96
N LEU A 111 16.57 41.57 -3.88
CA LEU A 111 15.13 41.34 -4.03
C LEU A 111 14.59 40.48 -2.88
N LEU A 112 15.39 39.54 -2.36
CA LEU A 112 15.02 38.75 -1.20
C LEU A 112 15.01 39.58 0.07
N GLU A 113 16.05 40.39 0.29
CA GLU A 113 16.14 41.31 1.43
C GLU A 113 14.96 42.28 1.42
N GLY A 114 14.67 42.91 0.27
CA GLY A 114 13.50 43.78 0.14
C GLY A 114 12.16 43.07 0.34
N PHE A 115 12.05 41.80 -0.08
CA PHE A 115 10.86 41.00 0.18
C PHE A 115 10.73 40.62 1.65
N GLU A 116 11.83 40.27 2.32
CA GLU A 116 11.88 39.94 3.75
C GLU A 116 11.50 41.14 4.62
N GLU A 117 12.01 42.33 4.28
CA GLU A 117 11.82 43.58 5.02
C GLU A 117 10.43 44.22 4.84
N GLY A 118 9.69 43.90 3.79
CA GLY A 118 8.41 44.55 3.51
C GLY A 118 8.37 45.47 2.29
N SER A 119 9.53 45.92 1.81
CA SER A 119 9.59 46.91 0.72
C SER A 119 9.12 46.34 -0.62
N ILE A 120 9.27 45.03 -0.84
CA ILE A 120 8.74 44.30 -1.99
C ILE A 120 7.66 43.34 -1.49
N PRO A 121 6.36 43.61 -1.71
CA PRO A 121 5.32 42.79 -1.12
C PRO A 121 5.09 41.45 -1.81
N VAL A 122 5.45 41.34 -3.09
CA VAL A 122 5.21 40.13 -3.89
C VAL A 122 6.41 39.79 -4.76
N LEU A 123 6.76 38.50 -4.83
CA LEU A 123 7.77 37.98 -5.76
C LEU A 123 7.11 37.21 -6.91
N ILE A 124 7.69 37.31 -8.11
CA ILE A 124 7.25 36.58 -9.30
C ILE A 124 8.37 35.67 -9.79
N GLY A 125 8.06 34.41 -10.09
CA GLY A 125 9.00 33.51 -10.77
C GLY A 125 8.33 32.32 -11.42
N LEU A 126 9.14 31.41 -11.96
CA LEU A 126 8.64 30.26 -12.72
C LEU A 126 8.25 29.07 -11.83
N ALA A 127 7.15 28.42 -12.17
CA ALA A 127 6.60 27.22 -11.55
C ALA A 127 7.37 25.96 -11.98
N THR A 128 8.66 25.89 -11.65
CA THR A 128 9.49 24.71 -11.97
C THR A 128 10.40 24.38 -10.82
N LEU A 129 10.65 23.08 -10.61
CA LEU A 129 11.66 22.65 -9.63
C LEU A 129 13.00 23.35 -9.88
N ARG A 130 13.38 23.72 -11.10
CA ARG A 130 14.67 24.40 -11.33
C ARG A 130 14.73 25.85 -10.81
N SER A 131 13.58 26.46 -10.52
CA SER A 131 13.46 27.85 -10.09
C SER A 131 14.00 28.04 -8.68
N ALA A 132 14.74 29.13 -8.47
CA ALA A 132 15.28 29.48 -7.16
C ALA A 132 14.17 29.85 -6.16
N LEU A 133 13.05 30.43 -6.63
CA LEU A 133 11.86 30.67 -5.78
C LEU A 133 11.26 29.35 -5.27
N VAL A 134 11.16 28.35 -6.16
CA VAL A 134 10.58 27.05 -5.82
C VAL A 134 11.51 26.23 -4.92
N ARG A 135 12.85 26.32 -5.08
CA ARG A 135 13.83 25.50 -4.33
C ARG A 135 14.52 26.17 -3.14
N GLY A 136 14.74 27.48 -3.18
CA GLY A 136 15.84 28.13 -2.46
C GLY A 136 15.47 29.23 -1.49
N ILE A 137 14.18 29.45 -1.21
CA ILE A 137 13.73 30.48 -0.27
C ILE A 137 13.13 29.81 0.97
N ASP A 138 13.56 30.29 2.14
CA ASP A 138 13.09 29.82 3.45
C ASP A 138 12.77 31.02 4.36
N LEU A 139 11.68 31.73 4.04
CA LEU A 139 11.21 32.90 4.79
C LEU A 139 9.83 32.63 5.43
N PRO A 140 9.73 31.69 6.39
CA PRO A 140 8.46 31.26 6.96
C PRO A 140 7.75 32.35 7.77
N HIS A 141 8.47 33.39 8.22
CA HIS A 141 7.90 34.57 8.90
C HIS A 141 7.30 35.60 7.93
N ARG A 142 7.50 35.41 6.63
CA ARG A 142 7.14 36.37 5.59
C ARG A 142 6.16 35.83 4.56
N ILE A 143 6.40 34.62 4.05
CA ILE A 143 5.58 34.04 2.99
C ILE A 143 4.24 33.58 3.59
N ARG A 144 3.15 34.19 3.12
CA ARG A 144 1.78 33.94 3.58
C ARG A 144 0.99 33.09 2.60
N TYR A 145 1.14 33.38 1.32
CA TYR A 145 0.35 32.75 0.27
C TYR A 145 1.13 32.59 -1.04
N VAL A 146 0.63 31.70 -1.87
CA VAL A 146 1.13 31.42 -3.21
C VAL A 146 -0.01 31.57 -4.21
N VAL A 147 0.25 32.24 -5.34
CA VAL A 147 -0.67 32.32 -6.47
C VAL A 147 -0.02 31.66 -7.68
N PHE A 148 -0.71 30.76 -8.33
CA PHE A 148 -0.29 30.22 -9.62
C PHE A 148 -1.08 30.92 -10.72
N ALA A 149 -0.37 31.60 -11.62
CA ALA A 149 -0.96 32.35 -12.74
C ALA A 149 -1.61 31.45 -13.81
N GLY A 150 -1.38 30.14 -13.71
CA GLY A 150 -1.99 29.10 -14.53
C GLY A 150 -1.67 27.73 -13.93
N VAL A 151 -2.22 26.67 -14.50
CA VAL A 151 -1.97 25.30 -14.04
C VAL A 151 -0.51 24.91 -14.33
N PRO A 152 0.30 24.54 -13.31
CA PRO A 152 1.67 24.07 -13.54
C PRO A 152 1.68 22.84 -14.43
N LYS A 153 2.31 22.98 -15.60
CA LYS A 153 2.33 21.93 -16.62
C LYS A 153 3.62 21.92 -17.41
N MET A 154 4.00 20.72 -17.79
CA MET A 154 5.08 20.45 -18.73
C MET A 154 4.46 20.31 -20.11
N ARG A 155 4.96 21.10 -21.07
CA ARG A 155 4.66 20.95 -22.49
C ARG A 155 5.94 20.57 -23.22
N PHE A 156 5.90 19.51 -24.01
CA PHE A 156 7.03 19.08 -24.83
C PHE A 156 6.56 18.43 -26.13
N ARG A 157 7.38 18.55 -27.18
CA ARG A 157 7.08 17.93 -28.47
C ARG A 157 7.41 16.44 -28.44
N LEU A 158 6.54 15.63 -29.04
CA LEU A 158 6.74 14.19 -29.19
C LEU A 158 7.70 13.88 -30.35
N SER A 159 8.97 14.22 -30.16
CA SER A 159 10.04 14.00 -31.13
C SER A 159 11.29 13.46 -30.44
N MET A 160 12.25 12.98 -31.26
CA MET A 160 13.59 12.62 -30.79
C MET A 160 14.33 13.87 -30.29
N GLU A 161 14.26 14.99 -31.01
CA GLU A 161 14.96 16.25 -30.67
C GLU A 161 14.68 16.77 -29.25
N GLU A 162 13.46 16.61 -28.73
CA GLU A 162 13.07 17.03 -27.37
C GLU A 162 13.04 15.88 -26.34
N PHE A 163 13.66 14.74 -26.67
CA PHE A 163 13.59 13.56 -25.84
C PHE A 163 14.18 13.76 -24.44
N ASN A 164 13.43 13.33 -23.44
CA ASN A 164 13.90 13.24 -22.06
C ASN A 164 13.34 11.98 -21.39
N PRO A 165 14.19 11.12 -20.77
CA PRO A 165 13.75 9.86 -20.18
C PRO A 165 12.64 10.04 -19.14
N GLY A 166 12.74 11.06 -18.30
CA GLY A 166 11.74 11.33 -17.26
C GLY A 166 10.37 11.68 -17.85
N ARG A 167 10.35 12.54 -18.88
CA ARG A 167 9.12 12.92 -19.59
C ARG A 167 8.45 11.71 -20.25
N TYR A 168 9.24 10.86 -20.90
CA TYR A 168 8.72 9.65 -21.58
C TYR A 168 8.28 8.56 -20.59
N ILE A 169 8.93 8.41 -19.44
CA ILE A 169 8.43 7.53 -18.36
C ILE A 169 7.05 8.00 -17.90
N MET A 170 6.88 9.31 -17.65
CA MET A 170 5.58 9.86 -17.25
C MET A 170 4.52 9.66 -18.34
N LEU A 171 4.85 9.96 -19.59
CA LEU A 171 3.95 9.78 -20.73
C LEU A 171 3.52 8.32 -20.89
N LEU A 172 4.47 7.39 -21.03
CA LEU A 172 4.17 5.99 -21.28
C LEU A 172 3.43 5.35 -20.10
N SER A 173 3.78 5.67 -18.86
CA SER A 173 3.05 5.17 -17.68
C SER A 173 1.61 5.69 -17.66
N SER A 174 1.39 6.94 -18.10
CA SER A 174 0.04 7.52 -18.17
C SER A 174 -0.79 6.96 -19.34
N LEU A 175 -0.15 6.64 -20.46
CA LEU A 175 -0.79 5.96 -21.59
C LEU A 175 -1.12 4.51 -21.26
N ARG A 176 -0.31 3.84 -20.44
CA ARG A 176 -0.55 2.46 -19.97
C ARG A 176 -1.96 2.22 -19.43
N VAL A 177 -2.51 3.22 -18.74
CA VAL A 177 -3.83 3.17 -18.10
C VAL A 177 -4.95 3.04 -19.13
N ILE A 178 -4.77 3.66 -20.29
CA ILE A 178 -5.77 3.73 -21.37
C ILE A 178 -5.38 2.88 -22.60
N ALA A 179 -4.18 2.31 -22.59
CA ALA A 179 -3.67 1.50 -23.69
C ALA A 179 -4.39 0.14 -23.77
N PRO A 180 -4.58 -0.39 -24.99
CA PRO A 180 -5.11 -1.74 -25.17
C PRO A 180 -4.20 -2.78 -24.52
N ASN A 181 -4.77 -3.90 -24.07
CA ASN A 181 -4.05 -4.87 -23.25
C ASN A 181 -2.79 -5.43 -23.94
N GLU A 182 -2.80 -5.59 -25.26
CA GLU A 182 -1.65 -6.04 -26.05
C GLU A 182 -0.43 -5.10 -25.99
N TYR A 183 -0.64 -3.82 -25.68
CA TYR A 183 0.41 -2.81 -25.58
C TYR A 183 1.02 -2.68 -24.19
N LYS A 184 0.32 -3.10 -23.14
CA LYS A 184 0.73 -2.86 -21.75
C LYS A 184 2.10 -3.46 -21.44
N LEU A 185 2.35 -4.69 -21.89
CA LEU A 185 3.65 -5.32 -21.71
C LEU A 185 4.78 -4.60 -22.48
N ARG A 186 4.48 -4.06 -23.67
CA ARG A 186 5.43 -3.26 -24.46
C ARG A 186 5.78 -1.96 -23.74
N ILE A 187 4.77 -1.30 -23.16
CA ILE A 187 4.93 -0.10 -22.33
C ILE A 187 5.80 -0.39 -21.11
N ASP A 188 5.53 -1.48 -20.39
CA ASP A 188 6.29 -1.86 -19.17
C ASP A 188 7.77 -2.08 -19.48
N LYS A 189 8.07 -2.76 -20.60
CA LYS A 189 9.44 -2.94 -21.09
C LYS A 189 10.11 -1.62 -21.46
N ALA A 190 9.39 -0.72 -22.14
CA ALA A 190 9.91 0.60 -22.50
C ALA A 190 10.21 1.45 -21.26
N VAL A 191 9.32 1.50 -20.28
CA VAL A 191 9.51 2.22 -19.01
C VAL A 191 10.71 1.65 -18.24
N ALA A 192 10.86 0.32 -18.18
CA ALA A 192 12.02 -0.31 -17.56
C ALA A 192 13.34 0.07 -18.26
N GLY A 193 13.35 0.10 -19.61
CA GLY A 193 14.50 0.57 -20.38
C GLY A 193 14.84 2.03 -20.10
N LEU A 194 13.84 2.91 -20.09
CA LEU A 194 14.02 4.34 -19.81
C LEU A 194 14.60 4.59 -18.41
N ARG A 195 14.24 3.77 -17.42
CA ARG A 195 14.80 3.85 -16.06
C ARG A 195 16.31 3.57 -16.04
N ASN A 196 16.79 2.66 -16.89
CA ASN A 196 18.22 2.33 -16.97
C ASN A 196 19.07 3.50 -17.53
N ILE A 197 18.47 4.39 -18.32
CA ILE A 197 19.14 5.57 -18.88
C ILE A 197 18.79 6.88 -18.15
N MET A 198 17.99 6.82 -17.08
CA MET A 198 17.45 8.01 -16.39
C MET A 198 18.53 8.93 -15.79
N THR A 199 19.70 8.40 -15.44
CA THR A 199 20.80 9.17 -14.86
C THR A 199 21.73 9.79 -15.90
N MET A 200 21.51 9.54 -17.19
CA MET A 200 22.33 10.11 -18.26
C MET A 200 22.09 11.62 -18.38
N SER A 201 23.16 12.38 -18.65
CA SER A 201 23.07 13.81 -18.94
C SER A 201 22.35 14.08 -20.26
N GLN A 202 21.62 15.19 -20.35
CA GLN A 202 20.91 15.58 -21.58
C GLN A 202 21.87 15.73 -22.77
N ASP A 203 23.10 16.21 -22.56
CA ASP A 203 24.08 16.36 -23.64
C ASP A 203 24.47 15.02 -24.27
N ARG A 204 24.69 13.99 -23.44
CA ARG A 204 24.96 12.62 -23.90
C ARG A 204 23.77 12.02 -24.65
N ILE A 205 22.54 12.28 -24.20
CA ILE A 205 21.32 11.86 -24.90
C ILE A 205 21.26 12.51 -26.28
N ASN A 206 21.51 13.82 -26.36
CA ASN A 206 21.52 14.55 -27.62
C ASN A 206 22.61 14.03 -28.58
N GLN A 207 23.78 13.62 -28.07
CA GLN A 207 24.83 12.97 -28.88
C GLN A 207 24.35 11.62 -29.46
N LEU A 208 23.70 10.79 -28.64
CA LEU A 208 23.16 9.50 -29.09
C LEU A 208 22.07 9.67 -30.16
N ILE A 209 21.23 10.70 -30.02
CA ILE A 209 20.19 11.01 -31.00
C ILE A 209 20.80 11.44 -32.33
N LYS A 210 21.85 12.29 -32.31
CA LYS A 210 22.59 12.65 -33.52
C LYS A 210 23.26 11.44 -34.18
N ALA A 211 23.86 10.55 -33.39
CA ALA A 211 24.48 9.31 -33.89
C ALA A 211 23.44 8.35 -34.52
N LEU A 212 22.24 8.30 -33.95
CA LEU A 212 21.10 7.57 -34.52
C LEU A 212 20.64 8.16 -35.86
N GLU A 213 20.58 9.49 -35.97
CA GLU A 213 20.19 10.19 -37.19
C GLU A 213 21.26 10.08 -38.30
N SER A 214 22.53 10.06 -37.94
CA SER A 214 23.65 9.90 -38.88
C SER A 214 23.94 8.45 -39.30
N GLY A 215 23.23 7.48 -38.72
CA GLY A 215 23.41 6.05 -39.02
C GLY A 215 24.72 5.45 -38.47
N GLU A 216 25.31 6.07 -37.45
CA GLU A 216 26.57 5.61 -36.86
C GLU A 216 26.40 4.26 -36.13
N GLN A 217 27.37 3.36 -36.28
CA GLN A 217 27.34 2.06 -35.60
C GLN A 217 27.73 2.21 -34.13
N LEU A 218 26.72 2.32 -33.27
CA LEU A 218 26.89 2.31 -31.81
C LEU A 218 27.10 0.88 -31.29
N GLN A 219 27.91 0.72 -30.23
CA GLN A 219 28.16 -0.55 -29.56
C GLN A 219 27.88 -0.48 -28.05
N GLY A 220 27.73 -1.65 -27.43
CA GLY A 220 27.56 -1.78 -25.97
C GLY A 220 26.35 -1.01 -25.42
N PHE A 221 26.57 -0.25 -24.35
CA PHE A 221 25.50 0.48 -23.66
C PHE A 221 24.92 1.63 -24.49
N ASP A 222 25.71 2.26 -25.36
CA ASP A 222 25.21 3.34 -26.23
C ASP A 222 24.21 2.81 -27.26
N LYS A 223 24.46 1.62 -27.83
CA LYS A 223 23.48 0.94 -28.70
C LYS A 223 22.19 0.66 -27.96
N TYR A 224 22.28 0.08 -26.77
CA TYR A 224 21.12 -0.18 -25.91
C TYR A 224 20.33 1.09 -25.58
N ALA A 225 21.02 2.16 -25.17
CA ALA A 225 20.39 3.44 -24.83
C ALA A 225 19.66 4.04 -26.05
N SER A 226 20.30 4.02 -27.22
CA SER A 226 19.72 4.48 -28.48
C SER A 226 18.49 3.68 -28.91
N GLU A 227 18.51 2.35 -28.77
CA GLU A 227 17.34 1.50 -29.01
C GLU A 227 16.19 1.81 -28.04
N VAL A 228 16.49 2.01 -26.76
CA VAL A 228 15.49 2.42 -25.75
C VAL A 228 14.84 3.75 -26.13
N ILE A 229 15.64 4.75 -26.53
CA ILE A 229 15.16 6.06 -26.95
C ILE A 229 14.22 5.90 -28.16
N SER A 230 14.68 5.25 -29.23
CA SER A 230 13.91 5.06 -30.46
C SER A 230 12.60 4.31 -30.22
N ASN A 231 12.66 3.22 -29.45
CA ASN A 231 11.48 2.41 -29.15
C ASN A 231 10.45 3.18 -28.31
N ALA A 232 10.89 3.99 -27.34
CA ALA A 232 9.99 4.79 -26.51
C ALA A 232 9.25 5.86 -27.34
N VAL A 233 9.95 6.56 -28.24
CA VAL A 233 9.33 7.56 -29.12
C VAL A 233 8.33 6.92 -30.08
N LYS A 234 8.75 5.85 -30.77
CA LYS A 234 7.87 5.12 -31.71
C LYS A 234 6.63 4.56 -31.02
N LEU A 235 6.79 3.94 -29.85
CA LEU A 235 5.68 3.39 -29.09
C LEU A 235 4.69 4.47 -28.66
N ALA A 236 5.19 5.63 -28.19
CA ALA A 236 4.33 6.74 -27.82
C ALA A 236 3.56 7.30 -29.03
N GLN A 237 4.22 7.45 -30.17
CA GLN A 237 3.57 7.88 -31.43
C GLN A 237 2.52 6.88 -31.89
N GLU A 238 2.82 5.58 -31.85
CA GLU A 238 1.89 4.49 -32.22
C GLU A 238 0.64 4.53 -31.33
N LEU A 239 0.81 4.60 -30.01
CA LEU A 239 -0.30 4.66 -29.05
C LEU A 239 -1.17 5.90 -29.24
N LEU A 240 -0.57 7.08 -29.41
CA LEU A 240 -1.33 8.32 -29.56
C LEU A 240 -2.08 8.45 -30.89
N ASN A 241 -1.75 7.61 -31.86
CA ASN A 241 -2.45 7.55 -33.14
C ASN A 241 -3.61 6.54 -33.16
N ARG A 242 -3.72 5.65 -32.17
CA ARG A 242 -4.84 4.70 -32.03
C ARG A 242 -6.13 5.41 -31.60
N ASP A 243 -7.25 5.09 -32.25
CA ASP A 243 -8.54 5.73 -31.95
C ASP A 243 -9.06 5.37 -30.57
N GLU A 244 -8.91 4.11 -30.14
CA GLU A 244 -9.25 3.66 -28.78
C GLU A 244 -8.53 4.47 -27.70
N VAL A 245 -7.26 4.80 -27.92
CA VAL A 245 -6.47 5.63 -26.98
C VAL A 245 -6.98 7.06 -27.01
N LYS A 246 -7.25 7.63 -28.19
CA LYS A 246 -7.81 8.99 -28.34
C LYS A 246 -9.16 9.13 -27.63
N GLU A 247 -10.05 8.16 -27.80
CA GLU A 247 -11.36 8.13 -27.15
C GLU A 247 -11.23 8.00 -25.63
N ALA A 248 -10.26 7.24 -25.15
CA ALA A 248 -10.01 7.04 -23.73
C ALA A 248 -9.18 8.16 -23.07
N MET A 249 -8.68 9.16 -23.82
CA MET A 249 -7.80 10.22 -23.31
C MET A 249 -8.37 10.99 -22.12
N GLY A 250 -9.69 11.22 -22.09
CA GLY A 250 -10.35 11.92 -20.98
C GLY A 250 -10.17 11.24 -19.61
N LYS A 251 -9.85 9.93 -19.61
CA LYS A 251 -9.58 9.13 -18.41
C LYS A 251 -8.12 9.16 -17.97
N SER A 252 -7.19 9.62 -18.80
CA SER A 252 -5.76 9.75 -18.48
C SER A 252 -5.43 11.14 -17.91
N ILE A 253 -4.22 11.29 -17.37
CA ILE A 253 -3.63 12.60 -17.02
C ILE A 253 -2.92 13.27 -18.20
N VAL A 254 -2.77 12.54 -19.32
CA VAL A 254 -2.13 13.04 -20.54
C VAL A 254 -3.10 13.95 -21.28
N ASN A 255 -2.61 15.10 -21.71
CA ASN A 255 -3.32 15.99 -22.61
C ASN A 255 -2.48 16.18 -23.88
N ILE A 256 -3.13 16.34 -25.02
CA ILE A 256 -2.46 16.43 -26.32
C ILE A 256 -2.93 17.68 -27.03
N GLN A 257 -1.98 18.39 -27.63
CA GLN A 257 -2.25 19.50 -28.51
C GLN A 257 -1.58 19.24 -29.86
N ARG A 258 -2.33 19.33 -30.96
CA ARG A 258 -1.79 19.22 -32.31
C ARG A 258 -1.56 20.61 -32.87
N VAL A 259 -0.34 20.90 -33.32
CA VAL A 259 0.03 22.16 -33.98
C VAL A 259 0.66 21.78 -35.32
N GLY A 260 -0.09 21.96 -36.41
CA GLY A 260 0.28 21.39 -37.71
C GLY A 260 0.41 19.86 -37.63
N ASN A 261 1.55 19.32 -38.07
CA ASN A 261 1.86 17.88 -38.01
C ASN A 261 2.52 17.45 -36.69
N GLU A 262 2.77 18.38 -35.77
CA GLU A 262 3.46 18.08 -34.53
C GLU A 262 2.47 17.79 -33.39
N ILE A 263 2.83 16.77 -32.59
CA ILE A 263 2.09 16.38 -31.39
C ILE A 263 2.82 16.94 -30.17
N TYR A 264 2.17 17.83 -29.44
CA TYR A 264 2.63 18.32 -28.15
C TYR A 264 1.93 17.55 -27.03
N VAL A 265 2.73 17.00 -26.12
CA VAL A 265 2.24 16.34 -24.91
C VAL A 265 2.24 17.36 -23.78
N ILE A 266 1.12 17.43 -23.07
CA ILE A 266 0.92 18.29 -21.91
C ILE A 266 0.64 17.40 -20.69
N LEU A 267 1.48 17.53 -19.66
CA LEU A 267 1.37 16.79 -18.40
C LEU A 267 1.38 17.76 -17.21
N PRO A 268 0.64 17.50 -16.13
CA PRO A 268 0.71 18.32 -14.93
C PRO A 268 2.08 18.22 -14.23
N ASP A 269 2.60 19.33 -13.72
CA ASP A 269 3.83 19.38 -12.90
C ASP A 269 3.50 19.46 -11.40
N SER A 270 2.92 18.37 -10.89
CA SER A 270 2.56 18.24 -9.47
C SER A 270 3.73 18.43 -8.50
N PRO A 271 4.96 17.94 -8.79
CA PRO A 271 6.11 18.25 -7.95
C PRO A 271 6.38 19.75 -7.79
N ALA A 272 6.30 20.52 -8.89
CA ALA A 272 6.46 21.98 -8.81
C ALA A 272 5.34 22.63 -7.99
N TYR A 273 4.09 22.16 -8.14
CA TYR A 273 2.96 22.63 -7.33
C TYR A 273 3.18 22.38 -5.83
N ILE A 274 3.52 21.14 -5.44
CA ILE A 274 3.75 20.76 -4.03
C ILE A 274 4.91 21.56 -3.43
N GLN A 275 6.03 21.68 -4.14
CA GLN A 275 7.19 22.39 -3.61
C GLN A 275 6.95 23.91 -3.56
N GLY A 276 6.24 24.46 -4.55
CA GLY A 276 5.89 25.88 -4.60
C GLY A 276 4.96 26.27 -3.46
N THR A 277 3.86 25.53 -3.28
CA THR A 277 2.90 25.74 -2.18
C THR A 277 3.55 25.54 -0.80
N GLY A 278 4.40 24.53 -0.64
CA GLY A 278 5.15 24.26 0.59
C GLY A 278 6.08 25.38 1.05
N ARG A 279 6.24 26.48 0.29
CA ARG A 279 6.93 27.69 0.75
C ARG A 279 6.07 28.56 1.66
N ALA A 280 4.74 28.47 1.56
CA ALA A 280 3.80 29.20 2.41
C ALA A 280 3.47 28.48 3.72
N SER A 281 3.86 27.22 3.91
CA SER A 281 3.60 26.45 5.13
C SER A 281 4.87 25.73 5.57
N ARG A 282 5.33 25.99 6.81
CA ARG A 282 6.58 25.47 7.36
C ARG A 282 6.44 25.13 8.84
N MET A 283 7.31 24.23 9.29
CA MET A 283 7.41 23.88 10.70
C MET A 283 8.10 25.00 11.49
N PHE A 284 7.54 25.35 12.64
CA PHE A 284 8.08 26.27 13.64
C PHE A 284 7.77 25.72 15.05
N LEU A 285 8.20 26.39 16.12
CA LEU A 285 8.00 25.90 17.50
C LEU A 285 6.52 25.64 17.87
N GLY A 286 5.56 26.31 17.21
CA GLY A 286 4.12 26.09 17.42
C GLY A 286 3.48 25.03 16.50
N GLY A 287 4.27 24.26 15.75
CA GLY A 287 3.77 23.24 14.81
C GLY A 287 3.98 23.61 13.35
N ILE A 288 3.02 23.29 12.48
CA ILE A 288 3.08 23.59 11.04
C ILE A 288 2.22 24.82 10.75
N THR A 289 2.80 25.86 10.18
CA THR A 289 2.04 27.08 9.85
C THR A 289 0.97 26.81 8.81
N HIS A 290 -0.16 27.51 8.94
CA HIS A 290 -1.16 27.63 7.90
C HIS A 290 -0.58 28.40 6.70
N GLY A 291 -1.03 28.04 5.51
CA GLY A 291 -0.71 28.73 4.27
C GLY A 291 -1.89 28.69 3.30
N LEU A 292 -1.85 29.57 2.31
CA LEU A 292 -2.86 29.67 1.27
C LEU A 292 -2.24 29.48 -0.12
N SER A 293 -2.91 28.70 -0.96
CA SER A 293 -2.58 28.52 -2.37
C SER A 293 -3.78 28.89 -3.22
N VAL A 294 -3.59 29.72 -4.24
CA VAL A 294 -4.64 30.08 -5.20
C VAL A 294 -4.17 29.72 -6.61
N LEU A 295 -4.90 28.84 -7.28
CA LEU A 295 -4.60 28.37 -8.62
C LEU A 295 -5.58 28.96 -9.64
N ILE A 296 -5.08 29.70 -10.62
CA ILE A 296 -5.90 30.15 -11.75
C ILE A 296 -5.95 29.02 -12.79
N VAL A 297 -7.16 28.59 -13.13
CA VAL A 297 -7.38 27.46 -14.04
C VAL A 297 -7.39 27.95 -15.48
N ASP A 298 -6.20 28.04 -16.08
CA ASP A 298 -6.04 28.43 -17.49
C ASP A 298 -6.34 27.28 -18.48
N ASN A 299 -6.35 26.03 -18.01
CA ASN A 299 -6.71 24.85 -18.78
C ASN A 299 -7.42 23.82 -17.89
N GLU A 300 -8.72 23.61 -18.14
CA GLU A 300 -9.56 22.74 -17.32
C GLU A 300 -9.15 21.26 -17.38
N ALA A 301 -8.76 20.76 -18.56
CA ALA A 301 -8.35 19.37 -18.73
C ALA A 301 -7.07 19.05 -17.96
N VAL A 302 -6.10 19.98 -17.99
CA VAL A 302 -4.84 19.84 -17.22
C VAL A 302 -5.08 20.04 -15.73
N PHE A 303 -5.97 20.95 -15.32
CA PHE A 303 -6.37 21.11 -13.92
C PHE A 303 -6.97 19.82 -13.34
N ASN A 304 -7.90 19.20 -14.07
CA ASN A 304 -8.49 17.93 -13.66
C ASN A 304 -7.46 16.80 -13.57
N SER A 305 -6.43 16.85 -14.42
CA SER A 305 -5.30 15.91 -14.40
C SER A 305 -4.37 16.15 -13.20
N LEU A 306 -4.06 17.42 -12.90
CA LEU A 306 -3.29 17.84 -11.72
C LEU A 306 -3.99 17.45 -10.43
N SER A 307 -5.30 17.73 -10.32
CA SER A 307 -6.12 17.39 -9.15
C SER A 307 -6.09 15.88 -8.87
N ARG A 308 -6.23 15.05 -9.92
CA ARG A 308 -6.08 13.58 -9.82
C ARG A 308 -4.68 13.19 -9.33
N ASP A 309 -3.61 13.70 -9.96
CA ASP A 309 -2.24 13.35 -9.55
C ASP A 309 -1.92 13.79 -8.09
N LEU A 310 -2.40 14.96 -7.67
CA LEU A 310 -2.22 15.45 -6.30
C LEU A 310 -2.97 14.60 -5.27
N LYS A 311 -4.18 14.10 -5.57
CA LYS A 311 -4.90 13.15 -4.69
C LYS A 311 -4.12 11.85 -4.43
N TYR A 312 -3.27 11.41 -5.36
CA TYR A 312 -2.42 10.24 -5.11
C TYR A 312 -1.21 10.56 -4.25
N ARG A 313 -0.63 11.75 -4.41
CA ARG A 313 0.61 12.19 -3.75
C ARG A 313 0.39 12.77 -2.37
N LEU A 314 -0.74 13.42 -2.15
CA LEU A 314 -1.08 14.15 -0.95
C LEU A 314 -2.33 13.55 -0.33
N VAL A 315 -2.25 13.31 0.97
CA VAL A 315 -3.36 12.76 1.75
C VAL A 315 -4.41 13.86 1.97
N ASP A 316 -5.68 13.50 1.84
CA ASP A 316 -6.84 14.39 2.00
C ASP A 316 -6.77 15.67 1.15
N PHE A 317 -6.17 15.57 -0.04
CA PHE A 317 -6.06 16.68 -0.98
C PHE A 317 -7.40 16.98 -1.66
N GLN A 318 -7.81 18.23 -1.60
CA GLN A 318 -8.91 18.75 -2.39
C GLN A 318 -8.66 20.20 -2.80
N PHE A 319 -9.09 20.52 -4.02
CA PHE A 319 -9.22 21.89 -4.47
C PHE A 319 -10.59 22.43 -4.09
N ILE A 320 -10.64 23.58 -3.42
CA ILE A 320 -11.87 24.27 -3.03
C ILE A 320 -12.05 25.47 -3.95
N LYS A 321 -13.28 25.80 -4.37
CA LYS A 321 -13.50 27.02 -5.15
C LYS A 321 -13.15 28.23 -4.28
N TYR A 322 -12.51 29.22 -4.89
CA TYR A 322 -12.10 30.44 -4.19
C TYR A 322 -13.26 31.17 -3.50
N GLU A 323 -14.45 31.14 -4.09
CA GLU A 323 -15.67 31.79 -3.56
C GLU A 323 -16.34 31.00 -2.42
N ASP A 324 -16.11 29.69 -2.35
CA ASP A 324 -16.75 28.79 -1.37
C ASP A 324 -15.99 28.75 -0.02
N PHE A 325 -14.90 29.52 0.13
CA PHE A 325 -14.01 29.46 1.29
C PHE A 325 -13.88 30.81 2.00
N ASN A 326 -13.91 30.79 3.34
CA ASN A 326 -13.70 31.98 4.17
C ASN A 326 -12.21 32.35 4.27
N ILE A 327 -11.72 33.11 3.30
CA ILE A 327 -10.31 33.51 3.21
C ILE A 327 -9.89 34.44 4.36
N ASP A 328 -10.78 35.32 4.80
CA ASP A 328 -10.45 36.37 5.75
C ASP A 328 -10.13 35.80 7.13
N GLU A 329 -10.85 34.75 7.55
CA GLU A 329 -10.56 33.98 8.77
C GLU A 329 -9.20 33.26 8.69
N LEU A 330 -8.91 32.60 7.57
CA LEU A 330 -7.62 31.92 7.37
C LEU A 330 -6.45 32.93 7.37
N LEU A 331 -6.61 34.08 6.70
CA LEU A 331 -5.58 35.11 6.65
C LEU A 331 -5.27 35.68 8.03
N LYS A 332 -6.29 35.83 8.90
CA LYS A 332 -6.08 36.23 10.29
C LYS A 332 -5.15 35.25 11.01
N THR A 333 -5.45 33.95 10.93
CA THR A 333 -4.60 32.88 11.51
C THR A 333 -3.18 32.91 10.94
N ILE A 334 -3.04 33.03 9.61
CA ILE A 334 -1.73 33.10 8.96
C ILE A 334 -0.93 34.31 9.48
N ASN A 335 -1.57 35.47 9.62
CA ASN A 335 -0.91 36.69 10.08
C ASN A 335 -0.42 36.58 11.52
N GLU A 336 -1.26 36.06 12.41
CA GLU A 336 -0.90 35.81 13.81
C GLU A 336 0.30 34.87 13.90
N GLU A 337 0.33 33.79 13.13
CA GLU A 337 1.48 32.87 13.06
C GLU A 337 2.75 33.53 12.50
N ARG A 338 2.64 34.37 11.46
CA ARG A 338 3.83 35.04 10.89
C ARG A 338 4.42 36.03 11.87
N GLU A 339 3.58 36.77 12.59
CA GLU A 339 4.03 37.70 13.62
C GLU A 339 4.70 36.95 14.78
N LEU A 340 4.09 35.85 15.21
CA LEU A 340 4.65 34.96 16.22
C LEU A 340 6.04 34.44 15.84
N ILE A 341 6.24 34.03 14.59
CA ILE A 341 7.55 33.59 14.10
C ILE A 341 8.56 34.76 14.10
N ARG A 342 8.17 35.99 13.73
CA ARG A 342 9.05 37.17 13.82
C ARG A 342 9.47 37.45 15.25
N GLN A 343 8.53 37.36 16.19
CA GLN A 343 8.81 37.54 17.62
C GLN A 343 9.81 36.49 18.12
N ILE A 344 9.61 35.22 17.77
CA ILE A 344 10.55 34.14 18.09
C ILE A 344 11.93 34.41 17.47
N MET A 345 11.99 34.77 16.18
CA MET A 345 13.25 35.03 15.47
C MET A 345 14.01 36.22 16.04
N SER A 346 13.31 37.21 16.61
CA SER A 346 13.91 38.34 17.32
C SER A 346 14.26 38.05 18.79
N GLY A 347 14.04 36.82 19.27
CA GLY A 347 14.34 36.39 20.64
C GLY A 347 13.20 36.63 21.65
N ASN A 348 12.10 37.26 21.23
CA ASN A 348 10.93 37.54 22.06
C ASN A 348 9.94 36.37 22.01
N VAL A 349 10.22 35.27 22.71
CA VAL A 349 9.32 34.11 22.75
C VAL A 349 8.15 34.36 23.73
N PRO A 350 6.88 34.35 23.29
CA PRO A 350 5.73 34.59 24.18
C PRO A 350 5.58 33.53 25.28
N PRO A 351 5.04 33.88 26.46
CA PRO A 351 4.86 32.93 27.57
C PRO A 351 4.04 31.69 27.20
N SER A 352 3.02 31.85 26.36
CA SER A 352 2.19 30.76 25.85
C SER A 352 2.97 29.73 25.04
N ILE A 353 4.08 30.11 24.41
CA ILE A 353 4.98 29.20 23.68
C ILE A 353 6.06 28.62 24.58
N ARG A 354 6.54 29.37 25.57
CA ARG A 354 7.56 28.86 26.51
C ARG A 354 7.10 27.64 27.30
N GLN A 355 5.78 27.49 27.49
CA GLN A 355 5.18 26.35 28.18
C GLN A 355 4.85 25.16 27.27
N ILE A 356 4.88 25.36 25.94
CA ILE A 356 4.72 24.28 24.99
C ILE A 356 6.08 23.61 24.88
N ASP A 357 6.15 22.32 25.19
CA ASP A 357 7.30 21.50 24.79
C ASP A 357 7.33 21.49 23.25
N PRO A 358 8.27 22.23 22.63
CA PRO A 358 8.15 22.56 21.21
C PRO A 358 8.34 21.35 20.32
N LEU A 359 8.99 20.30 20.84
CA LEU A 359 9.27 19.08 20.11
C LEU A 359 9.43 17.91 21.08
N LYS A 360 8.38 17.10 21.25
CA LYS A 360 8.44 15.88 22.07
C LYS A 360 9.14 14.79 21.28
N SER A 361 10.28 14.31 21.79
CA SER A 361 11.00 13.18 21.18
C SER A 361 10.23 11.89 21.47
N THR A 362 9.88 11.14 20.41
CA THR A 362 8.97 9.99 20.51
C THR A 362 9.56 8.79 19.79
N LEU A 363 9.67 7.65 20.47
CA LEU A 363 10.05 6.37 19.89
C LEU A 363 8.79 5.57 19.54
N ILE A 364 8.57 5.29 18.25
CA ILE A 364 7.53 4.37 17.78
C ILE A 364 8.15 3.00 17.54
N ILE A 365 7.64 1.98 18.23
CA ILE A 365 8.11 0.59 18.10
C ILE A 365 7.03 -0.23 17.40
N VAL A 366 7.37 -0.82 16.26
CA VAL A 366 6.50 -1.75 15.52
C VAL A 366 7.15 -3.14 15.40
N GLU A 367 6.40 -4.15 14.98
CA GLU A 367 6.93 -5.52 14.85
C GLU A 367 7.76 -5.73 13.57
N SER A 368 7.42 -5.06 12.47
CA SER A 368 7.99 -5.30 11.15
C SER A 368 8.84 -4.13 10.59
N PRO A 369 9.99 -4.40 9.95
CA PRO A 369 10.77 -3.37 9.23
C PRO A 369 10.04 -2.72 8.05
N THR A 370 9.14 -3.46 7.37
CA THR A 370 8.34 -2.92 6.27
C THR A 370 7.39 -1.88 6.81
N LYS A 371 6.66 -2.21 7.89
CA LYS A 371 5.74 -1.30 8.56
C LYS A 371 6.45 -0.04 9.05
N ALA A 372 7.60 -0.17 9.70
CA ALA A 372 8.41 0.97 10.17
C ALA A 372 8.75 1.94 9.01
N ARG A 373 9.21 1.39 7.89
CA ARG A 373 9.56 2.17 6.68
C ARG A 373 8.33 2.81 6.05
N THR A 374 7.21 2.08 5.96
CA THR A 374 5.95 2.59 5.40
C THR A 374 5.45 3.78 6.21
N ILE A 375 5.37 3.65 7.53
CA ILE A 375 4.95 4.72 8.44
C ILE A 375 5.86 5.95 8.29
N ALA A 376 7.18 5.74 8.31
CA ALA A 376 8.14 6.83 8.14
C ALA A 376 7.92 7.59 6.82
N ASN A 377 7.65 6.88 5.72
CA ASN A 377 7.43 7.50 4.41
C ASN A 377 6.16 8.37 4.34
N PHE A 378 5.18 8.22 5.25
CA PHE A 378 4.00 9.09 5.30
C PHE A 378 4.31 10.52 5.74
N PHE A 379 5.41 10.69 6.47
CA PHE A 379 5.87 11.98 7.00
C PHE A 379 7.00 12.59 6.15
N GLY A 380 7.27 12.02 4.97
CA GLY A 380 8.29 12.47 4.04
C GLY A 380 9.43 11.46 3.92
N LYS A 381 10.60 11.90 3.46
CA LYS A 381 11.77 11.04 3.35
C LYS A 381 12.46 10.97 4.72
N PRO A 382 12.53 9.80 5.39
CA PRO A 382 13.18 9.69 6.68
C PRO A 382 14.69 9.87 6.59
N SER A 383 15.27 10.47 7.63
CA SER A 383 16.68 10.26 7.99
C SER A 383 16.81 8.85 8.57
N VAL A 384 17.94 8.20 8.34
CA VAL A 384 18.17 6.83 8.82
C VAL A 384 19.40 6.82 9.73
N ARG A 385 19.18 6.39 10.97
CA ARG A 385 20.23 6.09 11.95
C ARG A 385 20.33 4.57 12.11
N VAL A 386 21.54 4.05 12.18
CA VAL A 386 21.87 2.62 12.26
C VAL A 386 22.61 2.38 13.56
N LEU A 387 21.91 1.82 14.54
CA LEU A 387 22.46 1.46 15.84
C LEU A 387 22.67 -0.06 15.85
N GLY A 388 23.93 -0.50 15.73
CA GLY A 388 24.24 -1.93 15.58
C GLY A 388 23.54 -2.57 14.38
N ASN A 389 22.55 -3.44 14.67
CA ASN A 389 21.71 -4.14 13.69
C ASN A 389 20.26 -3.58 13.59
N LEU A 390 19.98 -2.49 14.31
CA LEU A 390 18.70 -1.80 14.35
C LEU A 390 18.75 -0.57 13.44
N MET A 391 17.71 -0.39 12.62
CA MET A 391 17.54 0.82 11.83
C MET A 391 16.44 1.68 12.44
N VAL A 392 16.76 2.95 12.66
CA VAL A 392 15.89 3.98 13.23
C VAL A 392 15.55 4.96 12.11
N TYR A 393 14.26 5.09 11.80
CA TYR A 393 13.76 6.05 10.83
C TYR A 393 13.29 7.30 11.55
N GLU A 394 13.97 8.42 11.30
CA GLU A 394 13.69 9.69 11.95
C GLU A 394 12.88 10.60 11.02
N VAL A 395 11.71 11.01 11.48
CA VAL A 395 10.79 11.93 10.78
C VAL A 395 10.12 12.87 11.77
N THR A 396 9.63 14.01 11.28
CA THR A 396 8.86 14.94 12.09
C THR A 396 7.38 14.89 11.73
N SER A 397 6.51 15.09 12.72
CA SER A 397 5.06 15.21 12.53
C SER A 397 4.48 16.14 13.57
N GLY A 398 4.06 17.34 13.16
CA GLY A 398 3.59 18.36 14.12
C GLY A 398 4.69 18.70 15.12
N ASN A 399 4.40 18.55 16.41
CA ASN A 399 5.33 18.73 17.52
C ASN A 399 6.06 17.44 17.95
N LEU A 400 5.99 16.36 17.16
CA LEU A 400 6.66 15.10 17.49
C LEU A 400 7.88 14.87 16.60
N LEU A 401 9.01 14.54 17.22
CA LEU A 401 10.16 13.94 16.55
C LEU A 401 10.06 12.41 16.66
N LEU A 402 9.60 11.78 15.59
CA LEU A 402 9.32 10.34 15.56
C LEU A 402 10.58 9.56 15.18
N ASN A 403 11.04 8.72 16.10
CA ASN A 403 12.03 7.68 15.89
C ASN A 403 11.29 6.35 15.69
N ILE A 404 11.21 5.84 14.46
CA ILE A 404 10.42 4.64 14.16
C ILE A 404 11.37 3.45 13.99
N VAL A 405 11.16 2.39 14.79
CA VAL A 405 11.99 1.19 14.82
C VAL A 405 11.15 -0.09 14.74
N ALA A 406 11.78 -1.19 14.36
CA ALA A 406 11.14 -2.50 14.28
C ALA A 406 11.83 -3.55 15.17
N THR A 407 11.04 -4.31 15.93
CA THR A 407 11.54 -5.42 16.77
C THR A 407 11.89 -6.67 15.97
N LYS A 408 11.40 -6.79 14.73
CA LYS A 408 11.52 -7.98 13.85
C LYS A 408 10.77 -9.20 14.40
N GLY A 409 9.58 -8.95 14.95
CA GLY A 409 8.68 -9.92 15.58
C GLY A 409 8.82 -9.97 17.11
N HIS A 410 8.52 -11.13 17.71
CA HIS A 410 8.74 -11.36 19.15
C HIS A 410 10.21 -11.20 19.53
N VAL A 411 10.46 -10.61 20.70
CA VAL A 411 11.78 -10.53 21.34
C VAL A 411 11.94 -11.56 22.47
N PHE A 412 10.83 -11.97 23.09
CA PHE A 412 10.81 -13.01 24.11
C PHE A 412 9.88 -14.17 23.73
N GLU A 413 10.23 -15.37 24.16
CA GLU A 413 9.42 -16.58 24.02
C GLU A 413 9.51 -17.41 25.31
N LEU A 414 8.50 -18.23 25.58
CA LEU A 414 8.50 -19.14 26.71
C LEU A 414 9.78 -20.00 26.68
N ALA A 415 10.51 -19.98 27.79
CA ALA A 415 11.72 -20.77 27.98
C ALA A 415 11.43 -22.27 27.79
N THR A 416 12.48 -23.07 27.62
CA THR A 416 12.36 -24.52 27.72
C THR A 416 12.59 -24.96 29.16
N GLU A 417 12.12 -26.16 29.48
CA GLU A 417 12.40 -26.77 30.78
C GLU A 417 13.91 -26.94 31.01
N GLN A 418 14.68 -27.17 29.94
CA GLN A 418 16.14 -27.24 30.02
C GLN A 418 16.74 -25.88 30.42
N PHE A 419 16.20 -24.77 29.92
CA PHE A 419 16.63 -23.42 30.33
C PHE A 419 16.35 -23.17 31.82
N THR A 420 15.14 -23.48 32.31
CA THR A 420 14.79 -23.26 33.71
C THR A 420 15.60 -24.14 34.66
N GLN A 421 15.84 -25.41 34.30
CA GLN A 421 16.67 -26.34 35.07
C GLN A 421 18.15 -25.98 35.05
N SER A 422 18.69 -25.59 33.88
CA SER A 422 20.13 -25.29 33.74
C SER A 422 20.54 -23.99 34.40
N THR A 423 19.66 -22.99 34.42
CA THR A 423 19.97 -21.71 35.08
C THR A 423 19.77 -21.80 36.58
N GLY A 424 18.74 -22.52 37.07
CA GLY A 424 18.34 -22.61 38.48
C GLY A 424 17.87 -21.28 39.10
N ARG A 425 18.29 -20.16 38.50
CA ARG A 425 18.09 -18.78 38.96
C ARG A 425 16.64 -18.39 39.03
N ASP A 426 15.80 -18.80 38.09
CA ASP A 426 14.39 -18.36 38.07
C ASP A 426 13.58 -19.04 39.17
N VAL A 427 13.79 -20.34 39.37
CA VAL A 427 13.16 -21.10 40.47
C VAL A 427 13.68 -20.60 41.81
N GLU A 428 15.00 -20.39 41.94
CA GLU A 428 15.61 -19.84 43.16
C GLU A 428 15.13 -18.40 43.43
N TYR A 429 15.06 -17.55 42.40
CA TYR A 429 14.58 -16.18 42.52
C TYR A 429 13.14 -16.14 43.00
N VAL A 430 12.24 -16.92 42.41
CA VAL A 430 10.85 -17.00 42.86
C VAL A 430 10.76 -17.58 44.27
N ALA A 431 11.52 -18.64 44.58
CA ALA A 431 11.59 -19.26 45.90
C ALA A 431 12.05 -18.31 47.02
N ARG A 432 12.78 -17.22 46.69
CA ARG A 432 13.15 -16.19 47.68
C ARG A 432 11.96 -15.36 48.17
N TYR A 433 10.86 -15.32 47.43
CA TYR A 433 9.69 -14.50 47.74
C TYR A 433 8.48 -15.32 48.20
N VAL A 434 8.59 -16.65 48.24
CA VAL A 434 7.47 -17.56 48.55
C VAL A 434 7.91 -18.68 49.49
N SER A 435 7.04 -19.06 50.41
CA SER A 435 7.31 -20.10 51.41
C SER A 435 6.91 -21.52 50.97
N SER A 436 6.34 -21.67 49.76
CA SER A 436 5.78 -22.91 49.24
C SER A 436 6.65 -23.57 48.16
N SER A 437 6.42 -24.87 47.92
CA SER A 437 7.14 -25.62 46.90
C SER A 437 6.81 -25.13 45.49
N VAL A 438 7.82 -24.71 44.73
CA VAL A 438 7.71 -24.32 43.33
C VAL A 438 7.71 -25.57 42.44
N LYS A 439 6.70 -25.72 41.57
CA LYS A 439 6.65 -26.81 40.56
C LYS A 439 6.79 -26.24 39.16
N ASP A 440 7.63 -26.84 38.32
CA ASP A 440 7.80 -26.45 36.92
C ASP A 440 6.93 -27.33 35.99
N TYR A 441 6.10 -26.70 35.18
CA TYR A 441 5.33 -27.34 34.10
C TYR A 441 5.72 -26.75 32.74
N TYR A 442 6.81 -27.25 32.16
CA TYR A 442 7.33 -26.81 30.86
C TYR A 442 7.61 -25.29 30.80
N SER A 443 8.28 -24.78 31.84
CA SER A 443 8.63 -23.37 32.08
C SER A 443 7.47 -22.48 32.50
N VAL A 444 6.42 -23.09 33.04
CA VAL A 444 5.33 -22.39 33.73
C VAL A 444 5.35 -22.84 35.19
N LEU A 445 5.83 -21.97 36.07
CA LEU A 445 5.99 -22.27 37.48
C LEU A 445 4.64 -22.19 38.19
N LYS A 446 4.29 -23.19 38.98
CA LYS A 446 3.12 -23.19 39.86
C LYS A 446 3.55 -22.89 41.29
N VAL A 447 3.00 -21.81 41.85
CA VAL A 447 3.33 -21.29 43.18
C VAL A 447 2.07 -20.72 43.83
N ASP A 448 1.71 -21.19 45.03
CA ASP A 448 0.53 -20.72 45.79
C ASP A 448 -0.77 -20.62 44.98
N GLY A 449 -1.01 -21.59 44.09
CA GLY A 449 -2.19 -21.62 43.20
C GLY A 449 -2.10 -20.73 41.97
N ASN A 450 -1.04 -19.93 41.83
CA ASN A 450 -0.76 -19.09 40.67
C ASN A 450 0.17 -19.79 39.67
N PHE A 451 0.11 -19.34 38.41
CA PHE A 451 0.99 -19.78 37.33
C PHE A 451 1.85 -18.62 36.84
N ILE A 452 3.16 -18.82 36.83
CA ILE A 452 4.16 -17.81 36.48
C ILE A 452 4.94 -18.32 35.26
N PRO A 453 4.64 -17.84 34.04
CA PRO A 453 5.37 -18.21 32.84
C PRO A 453 6.77 -17.57 32.80
N ILE A 454 7.80 -18.35 32.48
CA ILE A 454 9.17 -17.88 32.33
C ILE A 454 9.50 -17.68 30.84
N TYR A 455 10.03 -16.50 30.54
CA TYR A 455 10.38 -16.09 29.18
C TYR A 455 11.89 -15.86 29.04
N SER A 456 12.43 -16.18 27.87
CA SER A 456 13.82 -15.94 27.50
C SER A 456 13.91 -15.25 26.15
N THR A 457 15.05 -14.62 25.88
CA THR A 457 15.33 -14.00 24.58
C THR A 457 15.38 -15.06 23.49
N ILE A 458 14.89 -14.68 22.32
CA ILE A 458 14.86 -15.53 21.14
C ILE A 458 16.22 -15.51 20.44
N LYS A 459 16.78 -16.69 20.14
CA LYS A 459 17.98 -16.88 19.30
C LYS A 459 17.57 -17.57 17.99
N ARG A 460 17.88 -16.97 16.83
CA ARG A 460 17.52 -17.52 15.50
C ARG A 460 18.75 -17.91 14.70
N CYS A 461 18.73 -19.08 14.07
CA CYS A 461 19.75 -19.48 13.11
C CYS A 461 19.49 -18.79 11.75
N PRO A 462 20.44 -18.03 11.20
CA PRO A 462 20.25 -17.37 9.91
C PRO A 462 20.32 -18.34 8.73
N THR A 463 20.85 -19.56 8.93
CA THR A 463 21.00 -20.58 7.88
C THR A 463 19.77 -21.48 7.79
N CYS A 464 19.39 -22.18 8.87
CA CYS A 464 18.25 -23.11 8.85
C CYS A 464 16.93 -22.50 9.35
N GLY A 465 16.92 -21.26 9.86
CA GLY A 465 15.71 -20.57 10.32
C GLY A 465 15.14 -21.07 11.66
N ARG A 466 15.73 -22.09 12.28
CA ARG A 466 15.29 -22.60 13.59
C ARG A 466 15.50 -21.55 14.69
N THR A 467 14.64 -21.64 15.69
CA THR A 467 14.57 -20.71 16.81
C THR A 467 14.79 -21.45 18.12
N PHE A 468 15.54 -20.83 19.04
CA PHE A 468 15.93 -21.38 20.33
C PHE A 468 15.69 -20.34 21.44
N THR A 469 15.39 -20.80 22.64
CA THR A 469 15.31 -19.97 23.86
C THR A 469 16.37 -20.35 24.90
N ASP A 470 17.05 -21.47 24.71
CA ASP A 470 18.16 -21.94 25.55
C ASP A 470 19.38 -21.02 25.47
N GLU A 471 20.30 -21.15 26.43
CA GLU A 471 21.59 -20.43 26.44
C GLU A 471 22.59 -21.09 25.47
N VAL A 472 22.25 -21.06 24.18
CA VAL A 472 23.08 -21.56 23.08
C VAL A 472 23.53 -20.41 22.18
N THR A 473 24.81 -20.42 21.79
CA THR A 473 25.40 -19.40 20.91
C THR A 473 25.55 -19.86 19.46
N THR A 474 25.57 -21.17 19.24
CA THR A 474 25.64 -21.81 17.91
C THR A 474 24.44 -22.74 17.69
N CYS A 475 24.02 -22.86 16.44
CA CYS A 475 22.92 -23.74 16.06
C CYS A 475 23.31 -25.21 16.28
N PRO A 476 22.56 -25.99 17.08
CA PRO A 476 22.87 -27.40 17.32
C PRO A 476 22.81 -28.32 16.08
N PHE A 477 22.25 -27.82 14.97
CA PHE A 477 22.02 -28.62 13.76
C PHE A 477 22.99 -28.33 12.62
N ASP A 478 23.52 -27.09 12.55
CA ASP A 478 24.37 -26.65 11.44
C ASP A 478 25.59 -25.83 11.90
N ASN A 479 25.80 -25.68 13.22
CA ASN A 479 26.89 -24.94 13.86
C ASN A 479 26.99 -23.44 13.47
N THR A 480 25.99 -22.87 12.81
CA THR A 480 25.97 -21.43 12.48
C THR A 480 25.82 -20.60 13.76
N PRO A 481 26.56 -19.48 13.93
CA PRO A 481 26.31 -18.53 15.02
C PRO A 481 24.86 -18.02 15.01
N LEU A 482 24.23 -18.06 16.19
CA LEU A 482 22.84 -17.63 16.35
C LEU A 482 22.75 -16.11 16.50
N VAL A 483 21.67 -15.54 15.98
CA VAL A 483 21.33 -14.12 16.16
C VAL A 483 20.37 -13.99 17.33
N SER A 484 20.84 -13.40 18.43
CA SER A 484 20.03 -13.15 19.63
C SER A 484 19.26 -11.82 19.53
N SER A 485 17.98 -11.89 19.87
CA SER A 485 17.11 -10.72 20.09
C SER A 485 17.51 -9.88 21.30
N GLU A 486 18.39 -10.37 22.16
CA GLU A 486 18.98 -9.59 23.26
C GLU A 486 19.69 -8.33 22.76
N SER A 487 20.33 -8.40 21.60
CA SER A 487 20.91 -7.22 20.95
C SER A 487 19.86 -6.14 20.68
N ILE A 488 18.67 -6.54 20.23
CA ILE A 488 17.55 -5.62 19.97
C ILE A 488 17.02 -5.07 21.29
N VAL A 489 16.88 -5.91 22.32
CA VAL A 489 16.46 -5.51 23.67
C VAL A 489 17.34 -4.38 24.21
N ASN A 490 18.66 -4.56 24.17
CA ASN A 490 19.60 -3.56 24.70
C ASN A 490 19.57 -2.26 23.86
N LEU A 491 19.55 -2.36 22.53
CA LEU A 491 19.45 -1.19 21.66
C LEU A 491 18.13 -0.40 21.86
N LEU A 492 17.02 -1.08 22.13
CA LEU A 492 15.76 -0.41 22.45
C LEU A 492 15.77 0.26 23.81
N ARG A 493 16.46 -0.31 24.81
CA ARG A 493 16.68 0.33 26.11
C ARG A 493 17.53 1.59 25.97
N ASP A 494 18.61 1.53 25.19
CA ASP A 494 19.44 2.70 24.91
C ASP A 494 18.61 3.81 24.25
N LEU A 495 17.85 3.49 23.20
CA LEU A 495 16.95 4.43 22.54
C LEU A 495 15.87 5.00 23.46
N ALA A 496 15.35 4.20 24.40
CA ALA A 496 14.35 4.67 25.35
C ALA A 496 14.89 5.76 26.28
N THR A 497 16.21 5.77 26.56
CA THR A 497 16.84 6.85 27.35
C THR A 497 17.00 8.16 26.58
N GLU A 498 16.87 8.13 25.25
CA GLU A 498 17.00 9.30 24.37
C GLU A 498 15.67 10.01 24.09
N VAL A 499 14.54 9.45 24.55
CA VAL A 499 13.20 9.93 24.18
C VAL A 499 12.29 10.25 25.38
N ASP A 500 11.37 11.19 25.18
CA ASP A 500 10.38 11.60 26.18
C ASP A 500 9.16 10.66 26.24
N LEU A 501 8.85 9.99 25.12
CA LEU A 501 7.65 9.16 24.94
C LEU A 501 7.96 7.91 24.12
N VAL A 502 7.43 6.76 24.54
CA VAL A 502 7.41 5.53 23.74
C VAL A 502 5.98 5.18 23.34
N LEU A 503 5.75 4.98 22.05
CA LEU A 503 4.50 4.52 21.48
C LEU A 503 4.70 3.15 20.83
N ILE A 504 3.96 2.15 21.30
CA ILE A 504 4.02 0.80 20.77
C ILE A 504 2.91 0.62 19.74
N GLY A 505 3.28 0.36 18.49
CA GLY A 505 2.38 0.26 17.33
C GLY A 505 2.37 -1.14 16.71
N THR A 506 2.29 -2.17 17.53
CA THR A 506 2.19 -3.57 17.08
C THR A 506 0.82 -3.88 16.46
N ASP A 507 0.70 -5.02 15.79
CA ASP A 507 -0.56 -5.50 15.21
C ASP A 507 -1.74 -5.48 16.22
N PRO A 508 -2.97 -5.18 15.77
CA PRO A 508 -4.13 -4.99 16.65
C PRO A 508 -4.74 -6.33 17.13
N ASP A 509 -3.95 -7.39 17.32
CA ASP A 509 -4.42 -8.68 17.82
C ASP A 509 -3.82 -9.02 19.20
N SER A 510 -4.28 -10.12 19.81
CA SER A 510 -3.75 -10.59 21.10
C SER A 510 -2.25 -10.90 21.06
N GLU A 511 -1.71 -11.31 19.91
CA GLU A 511 -0.28 -11.56 19.70
C GLU A 511 0.53 -10.26 19.74
N GLY A 512 0.09 -9.25 18.99
CA GLY A 512 0.66 -7.90 18.99
C GLY A 512 0.55 -7.22 20.34
N GLU A 513 -0.54 -7.45 21.08
CA GLU A 513 -0.70 -6.93 22.45
C GLU A 513 0.28 -7.58 23.44
N LYS A 514 0.58 -8.88 23.30
CA LYS A 514 1.65 -9.52 24.08
C LYS A 514 3.03 -8.94 23.73
N ILE A 515 3.33 -8.72 22.45
CA ILE A 515 4.59 -8.05 22.06
C ILE A 515 4.66 -6.66 22.70
N ALA A 516 3.55 -5.92 22.72
CA ALA A 516 3.50 -4.63 23.36
C ALA A 516 3.72 -4.71 24.88
N TRP A 517 3.17 -5.73 25.53
CA TRP A 517 3.41 -5.99 26.95
C TRP A 517 4.88 -6.30 27.25
N ASP A 518 5.52 -7.14 26.44
CA ASP A 518 6.94 -7.46 26.55
C ASP A 518 7.82 -6.20 26.45
N VAL A 519 7.57 -5.39 25.41
CA VAL A 519 8.29 -4.13 25.18
C VAL A 519 8.03 -3.12 26.30
N TYR A 520 6.78 -3.01 26.77
CA TYR A 520 6.41 -2.15 27.89
C TYR A 520 7.22 -2.49 29.14
N ASN A 521 7.22 -3.76 29.55
CA ASN A 521 7.95 -4.19 30.75
C ASN A 521 9.46 -4.01 30.61
N MET A 522 9.99 -4.27 29.42
CA MET A 522 11.42 -4.12 29.11
C MET A 522 11.90 -2.67 29.20
N LEU A 523 11.05 -1.70 28.83
CA LEU A 523 11.42 -0.28 28.72
C LEU A 523 10.98 0.58 29.90
N ARG A 524 10.01 0.12 30.70
CA ARG A 524 9.49 0.86 31.87
C ARG A 524 10.55 1.41 32.83
N PRO A 525 11.70 0.74 33.06
CA PRO A 525 12.76 1.32 33.90
C PRO A 525 13.49 2.52 33.29
N PHE A 526 13.43 2.70 31.97
CA PHE A 526 14.23 3.67 31.23
C PHE A 526 13.43 4.91 30.80
N VAL A 527 12.11 4.79 30.70
CA VAL A 527 11.22 5.87 30.27
C VAL A 527 9.86 5.73 30.95
N GLN A 528 9.33 6.87 31.43
CA GLN A 528 8.10 6.86 32.24
C GLN A 528 6.83 6.75 31.40
N ASP A 529 6.77 7.45 30.27
CA ASP A 529 5.57 7.52 29.42
C ASP A 529 5.66 6.50 28.27
N ILE A 530 5.04 5.34 28.48
CA ILE A 530 4.92 4.27 27.48
C ILE A 530 3.45 4.00 27.22
N ARG A 531 3.05 4.12 25.96
CA ARG A 531 1.66 3.97 25.53
C ARG A 531 1.55 3.04 24.32
N ARG A 532 0.33 2.57 24.07
CA ARG A 532 -0.04 1.72 22.94
C ARG A 532 -0.84 2.55 21.94
N ILE A 533 -0.45 2.51 20.67
CA ILE A 533 -1.19 3.11 19.55
C ILE A 533 -1.72 1.97 18.67
N GLU A 534 -2.98 2.04 18.27
CA GLU A 534 -3.64 0.97 17.53
C GLU A 534 -4.18 1.48 16.20
N PHE A 535 -3.96 0.71 15.14
CA PHE A 535 -4.44 1.02 13.80
C PHE A 535 -4.74 -0.26 13.03
N HIS A 536 -5.82 -0.27 12.27
CA HIS A 536 -6.27 -1.43 11.48
C HIS A 536 -5.90 -1.33 10.00
N GLU A 537 -5.27 -0.22 9.60
CA GLU A 537 -4.69 -0.01 8.30
C GLU A 537 -3.41 0.83 8.47
N VAL A 538 -2.36 0.53 7.71
CA VAL A 538 -1.13 1.32 7.73
C VAL A 538 -1.29 2.48 6.76
N THR A 539 -2.07 3.50 7.14
CA THR A 539 -2.30 4.73 6.36
C THR A 539 -1.93 5.97 7.18
N LYS A 540 -1.54 7.06 6.53
CA LYS A 540 -1.20 8.31 7.25
C LYS A 540 -2.33 8.76 8.18
N ARG A 541 -3.58 8.70 7.72
CA ARG A 541 -4.76 9.06 8.52
C ARG A 541 -4.92 8.15 9.74
N ALA A 542 -4.82 6.82 9.57
CA ALA A 542 -4.92 5.89 10.69
C ALA A 542 -3.78 6.07 11.70
N ILE A 543 -2.54 6.30 11.24
CA ILE A 543 -1.41 6.58 12.12
C ILE A 543 -1.62 7.90 12.87
N MET A 544 -2.05 8.98 12.20
CA MET A 544 -2.34 10.25 12.87
C MET A 544 -3.42 10.12 13.94
N ASN A 545 -4.50 9.39 13.63
CA ASN A 545 -5.56 9.11 14.61
C ASN A 545 -5.04 8.29 15.79
N ALA A 546 -4.16 7.31 15.54
CA ALA A 546 -3.56 6.48 16.58
C ALA A 546 -2.59 7.28 17.47
N LEU A 547 -1.81 8.21 16.88
CA LEU A 547 -0.95 9.14 17.62
C LEU A 547 -1.76 10.10 18.50
N ALA A 548 -2.94 10.52 18.05
CA ALA A 548 -3.83 11.41 18.81
C ALA A 548 -4.57 10.69 19.94
N ASN A 549 -4.79 9.36 19.84
CA ASN A 549 -5.58 8.57 20.78
C ASN A 549 -4.79 7.38 21.37
N PRO A 550 -3.66 7.61 22.08
CA PRO A 550 -2.88 6.53 22.68
C PRO A 550 -3.58 5.93 23.91
N ARG A 551 -3.58 4.61 24.02
CA ARG A 551 -4.15 3.86 25.16
C ARG A 551 -3.06 3.17 25.99
N GLY A 552 -3.45 2.52 27.10
CA GLY A 552 -2.59 1.58 27.82
C GLY A 552 -2.59 0.20 27.16
N VAL A 553 -1.66 -0.67 27.56
CA VAL A 553 -1.67 -2.08 27.17
C VAL A 553 -2.85 -2.80 27.83
N SER A 554 -3.59 -3.58 27.04
CA SER A 554 -4.78 -4.33 27.45
C SER A 554 -4.39 -5.62 28.17
N GLY A 555 -4.56 -5.63 29.49
CA GLY A 555 -4.28 -6.82 30.30
C GLY A 555 -5.14 -8.04 29.93
N SER A 556 -6.36 -7.86 29.43
CA SER A 556 -7.24 -8.96 29.03
C SER A 556 -6.74 -9.66 27.76
N MET A 557 -6.31 -8.89 26.75
CA MET A 557 -5.74 -9.42 25.52
C MET A 557 -4.40 -10.12 25.77
N VAL A 558 -3.55 -9.57 26.65
CA VAL A 558 -2.30 -10.22 27.08
C VAL A 558 -2.61 -11.55 27.75
N LYS A 559 -3.53 -11.58 28.72
CA LYS A 559 -3.93 -12.84 29.39
C LYS A 559 -4.48 -13.86 28.40
N ALA A 560 -5.29 -13.45 27.43
CA ALA A 560 -5.80 -14.34 26.40
C ALA A 560 -4.66 -14.97 25.58
N GLN A 561 -3.65 -14.18 25.19
CA GLN A 561 -2.47 -14.68 24.49
C GLN A 561 -1.66 -15.65 25.38
N LEU A 562 -1.44 -15.29 26.65
CA LEU A 562 -0.69 -16.13 27.60
C LEU A 562 -1.36 -17.49 27.77
N VAL A 563 -2.68 -17.51 28.02
CA VAL A 563 -3.44 -18.76 28.18
C VAL A 563 -3.34 -19.61 26.92
N ARG A 564 -3.58 -19.03 25.74
CA ARG A 564 -3.45 -19.73 24.45
C ARG A 564 -2.05 -20.33 24.30
N ARG A 565 -0.99 -19.57 24.59
CA ARG A 565 0.40 -20.01 24.42
C ARG A 565 0.77 -21.12 25.40
N ILE A 566 0.31 -21.04 26.66
CA ILE A 566 0.52 -22.05 27.69
C ILE A 566 -0.24 -23.34 27.37
N GLU A 567 -1.50 -23.23 26.93
CA GLU A 567 -2.31 -24.38 26.51
C GLU A 567 -1.64 -25.16 25.37
N ASP A 568 -1.22 -24.45 24.32
CA ASP A 568 -0.52 -25.05 23.18
C ASP A 568 0.81 -25.70 23.61
N ARG A 569 1.52 -25.11 24.60
CA ARG A 569 2.75 -25.66 25.18
C ARG A 569 2.47 -26.95 25.94
N TRP A 570 1.53 -26.94 26.89
CA TRP A 570 1.24 -28.09 27.75
C TRP A 570 0.66 -29.27 26.97
N ILE A 571 -0.35 -29.03 26.14
CA ILE A 571 -0.95 -30.09 25.31
C ILE A 571 0.06 -30.57 24.26
N GLY A 572 0.78 -29.64 23.63
CA GLY A 572 1.75 -29.97 22.60
C GLY A 572 2.87 -30.88 23.11
N PHE A 573 3.61 -30.43 24.12
CA PHE A 573 4.72 -31.21 24.67
C PHE A 573 4.25 -32.49 25.37
N GLY A 574 3.15 -32.40 26.14
CA GLY A 574 2.57 -33.55 26.82
C GLY A 574 2.21 -34.68 25.85
N LEU A 575 1.42 -34.39 24.82
CA LEU A 575 1.00 -35.40 23.83
C LEU A 575 2.14 -35.84 22.90
N SER A 576 3.02 -34.90 22.50
CA SER A 576 4.16 -35.25 21.64
C SER A 576 5.10 -36.23 22.33
N SER A 577 5.36 -36.07 23.63
CA SER A 577 6.19 -37.02 24.39
C SER A 577 5.62 -38.45 24.43
N TYR A 578 4.30 -38.58 24.35
CA TYR A 578 3.63 -39.89 24.26
C TYR A 578 3.81 -40.49 22.86
N LEU A 579 3.57 -39.70 21.80
CA LEU A 579 3.76 -40.15 20.42
C LEU A 579 5.21 -40.52 20.12
N GLN A 580 6.17 -39.71 20.56
CA GLN A 580 7.59 -39.95 20.33
C GLN A 580 8.03 -41.26 20.96
N ARG A 581 7.50 -41.63 22.14
CA ARG A 581 7.75 -42.93 22.77
C ARG A 581 7.05 -44.07 22.04
N ALA A 582 5.79 -43.88 21.64
CA ALA A 582 5.01 -44.91 20.96
C ALA A 582 5.56 -45.27 19.56
N PHE A 583 6.06 -44.27 18.82
CA PHE A 583 6.57 -44.43 17.46
C PHE A 583 8.10 -44.43 17.35
N ASN A 584 8.82 -44.23 18.47
CA ASN A 584 10.28 -44.09 18.53
C ASN A 584 10.86 -43.05 17.55
N ASP A 585 10.13 -41.95 17.33
CA ASP A 585 10.55 -40.84 16.46
C ASP A 585 10.36 -39.52 17.20
N ARG A 586 11.47 -38.82 17.47
CA ARG A 586 11.50 -37.53 18.17
C ARG A 586 10.90 -36.37 17.37
N ASN A 587 10.68 -36.56 16.07
CA ASN A 587 10.06 -35.54 15.21
C ASN A 587 8.53 -35.58 15.24
N MET A 588 7.93 -36.56 15.93
CA MET A 588 6.48 -36.64 16.08
C MET A 588 5.97 -35.49 16.95
N SER A 589 4.89 -34.85 16.48
CA SER A 589 4.21 -33.79 17.21
C SER A 589 2.70 -34.05 17.28
N ALA A 590 2.12 -33.72 18.43
CA ALA A 590 0.69 -33.64 18.65
C ALA A 590 0.33 -32.27 19.20
N GLY A 591 -0.91 -31.85 19.01
CA GLY A 591 -1.35 -30.54 19.46
C GLY A 591 -2.85 -30.38 19.32
N ARG A 592 -3.39 -29.45 20.09
CA ARG A 592 -4.83 -29.26 20.27
C ARG A 592 -5.60 -29.09 18.96
N VAL A 593 -5.02 -28.38 17.98
CA VAL A 593 -5.66 -28.13 16.67
C VAL A 593 -5.18 -29.09 15.58
N GLN A 594 -3.88 -29.39 15.52
CA GLN A 594 -3.33 -30.25 14.46
C GLN A 594 -3.88 -31.68 14.50
N THR A 595 -4.10 -32.24 15.70
CA THR A 595 -4.56 -33.62 15.85
C THR A 595 -6.02 -33.81 15.38
N PRO A 596 -7.00 -32.98 15.79
CA PRO A 596 -8.36 -33.05 15.23
C PRO A 596 -8.43 -32.81 13.71
N VAL A 597 -7.65 -31.87 13.19
CA VAL A 597 -7.63 -31.58 11.74
C VAL A 597 -7.10 -32.78 10.95
N LEU A 598 -6.02 -33.43 11.42
CA LEU A 598 -5.52 -34.66 10.81
C LEU A 598 -6.59 -35.77 10.83
N LYS A 599 -7.33 -35.90 11.93
CA LYS A 599 -8.47 -36.84 12.00
C LYS A 599 -9.54 -36.52 10.95
N TRP A 600 -9.93 -35.27 10.77
CA TRP A 600 -10.89 -34.88 9.74
C TRP A 600 -10.41 -35.22 8.32
N ILE A 601 -9.12 -35.06 8.04
CA ILE A 601 -8.53 -35.44 6.74
C ILE A 601 -8.62 -36.96 6.55
N ILE A 602 -8.26 -37.74 7.58
CA ILE A 602 -8.33 -39.21 7.55
C ILE A 602 -9.78 -39.67 7.36
N ASP A 603 -10.71 -39.14 8.16
CA ASP A 603 -12.13 -39.47 8.09
C ASP A 603 -12.69 -39.14 6.71
N ARG A 604 -12.35 -37.96 6.15
CA ARG A 604 -12.74 -37.57 4.80
C ARG A 604 -12.16 -38.47 3.72
N TYR A 605 -10.92 -38.96 3.90
CA TYR A 605 -10.31 -39.91 2.97
C TYR A 605 -10.98 -41.29 3.04
N ILE A 606 -11.30 -41.77 4.25
CA ILE A 606 -12.04 -43.03 4.45
C ILE A 606 -13.43 -42.92 3.83
N GLU A 607 -14.14 -41.81 4.07
CA GLU A 607 -15.43 -41.49 3.47
C GLU A 607 -15.33 -41.50 1.93
N TYR A 608 -14.34 -40.79 1.36
CA TYR A 608 -14.07 -40.78 -0.07
C TYR A 608 -13.81 -42.18 -0.63
N ARG A 609 -13.09 -43.04 0.10
CA ARG A 609 -12.81 -44.42 -0.31
C ARG A 609 -14.04 -45.32 -0.25
N ARG A 610 -14.92 -45.14 0.74
CA ARG A 610 -16.16 -45.90 0.90
C ARG A 610 -17.22 -45.47 -0.11
N ASN A 611 -17.38 -44.17 -0.30
CA ASN A 611 -18.39 -43.57 -1.16
C ASN A 611 -17.83 -43.34 -2.58
N ARG A 612 -17.17 -44.36 -3.15
CA ARG A 612 -16.73 -44.27 -4.54
C ARG A 612 -17.96 -44.26 -5.45
N VAL A 613 -18.10 -43.18 -6.19
CA VAL A 613 -19.10 -43.04 -7.23
C VAL A 613 -18.40 -43.27 -8.55
N ILE A 614 -18.97 -44.13 -9.39
CA ILE A 614 -18.58 -44.12 -10.80
C ILE A 614 -19.47 -43.08 -11.48
N ARG A 615 -18.83 -42.03 -11.97
CA ARG A 615 -19.45 -40.93 -12.70
C ARG A 615 -19.32 -41.19 -14.19
N LEU A 616 -20.43 -41.38 -14.88
CA LEU A 616 -20.48 -41.31 -16.34
C LEU A 616 -20.73 -39.85 -16.72
N THR A 617 -19.71 -39.18 -17.26
CA THR A 617 -19.89 -37.85 -17.85
C THR A 617 -20.07 -38.00 -19.35
N VAL A 618 -21.24 -37.63 -19.85
CA VAL A 618 -21.46 -37.43 -21.28
C VAL A 618 -21.11 -35.98 -21.58
N ARG A 619 -20.04 -35.78 -22.33
CA ARG A 619 -19.61 -34.47 -22.84
C ARG A 619 -20.07 -34.36 -24.27
N LYS A 620 -20.84 -33.33 -24.62
CA LYS A 620 -21.23 -33.05 -26.01
C LYS A 620 -20.82 -31.64 -26.40
N ARG A 621 -20.18 -31.52 -27.56
CA ARG A 621 -19.89 -30.23 -28.21
C ARG A 621 -21.15 -29.70 -28.90
N LEU A 622 -21.57 -28.49 -28.55
CA LEU A 622 -22.63 -27.72 -29.19
C LEU A 622 -22.15 -27.12 -30.51
N SER A 623 -23.10 -26.65 -31.33
CA SER A 623 -22.83 -26.06 -32.65
C SER A 623 -21.93 -24.81 -32.62
N ASP A 624 -21.91 -24.08 -31.50
CA ASP A 624 -21.02 -22.94 -31.26
C ASP A 624 -19.64 -23.33 -30.70
N GLY A 625 -19.37 -24.63 -30.53
CA GLY A 625 -18.08 -25.15 -30.08
C GLY A 625 -17.91 -25.33 -28.57
N ARG A 626 -18.90 -24.95 -27.74
CA ARG A 626 -18.87 -25.18 -26.27
C ARG A 626 -19.33 -26.60 -25.91
N PHE A 627 -19.09 -27.01 -24.66
CA PHE A 627 -19.44 -28.34 -24.18
C PHE A 627 -20.55 -28.31 -23.12
N ILE A 628 -21.51 -29.23 -23.21
CA ILE A 628 -22.38 -29.60 -22.10
C ILE A 628 -21.83 -30.88 -21.49
N ASP A 629 -21.55 -30.86 -20.19
CA ASP A 629 -21.17 -32.02 -19.40
C ASP A 629 -22.37 -32.46 -18.56
N VAL A 630 -22.93 -33.64 -18.86
CA VAL A 630 -23.98 -34.26 -18.04
C VAL A 630 -23.38 -35.45 -17.33
N SER A 631 -23.35 -35.39 -16.00
CA SER A 631 -22.82 -36.46 -15.17
C SER A 631 -23.94 -37.27 -14.52
N PHE A 632 -23.90 -38.58 -14.71
CA PHE A 632 -24.72 -39.57 -14.02
C PHE A 632 -23.87 -40.28 -12.98
N ASP A 633 -24.22 -40.09 -11.72
CA ASP A 633 -23.51 -40.62 -10.57
C ASP A 633 -24.20 -41.92 -10.12
N ARG A 634 -23.48 -43.04 -10.12
CA ARG A 634 -23.94 -44.28 -9.50
C ARG A 634 -23.04 -44.59 -8.31
N ALA A 635 -23.63 -44.55 -7.11
CA ALA A 635 -22.96 -44.99 -5.90
C ALA A 635 -22.59 -46.48 -6.04
N THR A 636 -21.38 -46.85 -5.62
CA THR A 636 -20.96 -48.25 -5.60
C THR A 636 -20.51 -48.62 -4.20
N ASN A 637 -21.04 -49.72 -3.67
CA ASN A 637 -20.39 -50.44 -2.60
C ASN A 637 -19.29 -51.31 -3.22
N GLY A 638 -18.17 -51.52 -2.54
CA GLY A 638 -16.92 -52.08 -3.10
C GLY A 638 -17.07 -53.25 -4.09
N ASP A 639 -18.02 -54.17 -3.87
CA ASP A 639 -18.29 -55.34 -4.72
C ASP A 639 -19.07 -55.04 -6.02
N GLU A 640 -19.89 -53.99 -6.06
CA GLU A 640 -20.67 -53.61 -7.27
C GLU A 640 -19.84 -52.82 -8.28
N THR A 641 -18.67 -52.34 -7.88
CA THR A 641 -17.79 -51.50 -8.70
C THR A 641 -17.38 -52.20 -10.02
N ALA A 642 -17.15 -53.52 -10.00
CA ALA A 642 -16.77 -54.28 -11.18
C ALA A 642 -17.93 -54.43 -12.18
N LYS A 643 -19.14 -54.68 -11.67
CA LYS A 643 -20.38 -54.81 -12.46
C LYS A 643 -20.77 -53.46 -13.07
N VAL A 644 -20.73 -52.39 -12.30
CA VAL A 644 -20.99 -51.03 -12.80
C VAL A 644 -19.94 -50.58 -13.81
N ARG A 645 -18.65 -50.91 -13.63
CA ARG A 645 -17.63 -50.68 -14.67
C ARG A 645 -17.88 -51.49 -15.94
N HIS A 646 -18.37 -52.72 -15.82
CA HIS A 646 -18.74 -53.55 -16.97
C HIS A 646 -19.92 -52.94 -17.72
N ASP A 647 -21.00 -52.59 -17.01
CA ASP A 647 -22.19 -51.94 -17.56
C ASP A 647 -21.83 -50.60 -18.23
N LEU A 648 -20.95 -49.80 -17.63
CA LEU A 648 -20.49 -48.53 -18.21
C LEU A 648 -19.53 -48.73 -19.39
N ARG A 649 -18.73 -49.81 -19.40
CA ARG A 649 -17.94 -50.20 -20.58
C ARG A 649 -18.83 -50.70 -21.72
N ASP A 650 -19.92 -51.38 -21.41
CA ASP A 650 -20.94 -51.78 -22.40
C ASP A 650 -21.66 -50.57 -22.99
N VAL A 651 -22.09 -49.63 -22.13
CA VAL A 651 -22.64 -48.32 -22.53
C VAL A 651 -21.61 -47.55 -23.38
N ALA A 652 -20.33 -47.55 -23.01
CA ALA A 652 -19.26 -46.93 -23.79
C ALA A 652 -18.83 -47.70 -25.05
N LYS A 653 -19.20 -48.97 -25.22
CA LYS A 653 -18.99 -49.74 -26.47
C LYS A 653 -20.15 -49.56 -27.44
N ASN A 654 -21.37 -49.43 -26.91
CA ASN A 654 -22.61 -49.27 -27.68
C ASN A 654 -23.06 -47.80 -27.74
N LYS A 655 -22.12 -46.86 -27.89
CA LYS A 655 -22.40 -45.41 -27.83
C LYS A 655 -23.41 -44.95 -28.89
N GLY A 656 -23.42 -45.59 -30.07
CA GLY A 656 -24.33 -45.28 -31.17
C GLY A 656 -25.81 -45.57 -30.86
N GLU A 657 -26.10 -46.34 -29.81
CA GLU A 657 -27.46 -46.64 -29.34
C GLU A 657 -27.96 -45.65 -28.27
N LEU A 658 -27.08 -44.78 -27.77
CA LEU A 658 -27.37 -43.85 -26.69
C LEU A 658 -27.81 -42.49 -27.22
N ARG A 659 -28.84 -41.94 -26.60
CA ARG A 659 -29.35 -40.60 -26.90
C ARG A 659 -29.55 -39.81 -25.62
N LEU A 660 -29.13 -38.55 -25.61
CA LEU A 660 -29.48 -37.60 -24.57
C LEU A 660 -30.71 -36.83 -25.01
N VAL A 661 -31.78 -36.90 -24.23
CA VAL A 661 -32.94 -36.03 -24.39
C VAL A 661 -32.89 -34.97 -23.32
N ILE A 662 -32.81 -33.71 -23.74
CA ILE A 662 -32.78 -32.55 -22.85
C ILE A 662 -34.09 -31.80 -23.04
N ASN A 663 -34.88 -31.68 -21.98
CA ASN A 663 -36.15 -30.95 -21.98
C ASN A 663 -36.06 -29.75 -21.05
N LYS A 664 -36.39 -28.55 -21.55
CA LYS A 664 -36.53 -27.36 -20.71
C LYS A 664 -37.79 -27.50 -19.85
N LEU A 665 -37.65 -27.44 -18.53
CA LEU A 665 -38.75 -27.51 -17.58
C LEU A 665 -39.30 -26.13 -17.23
N SER A 666 -38.42 -25.18 -16.94
CA SER A 666 -38.80 -23.81 -16.57
C SER A 666 -37.66 -22.82 -16.82
N GLU A 667 -38.00 -21.54 -16.83
CA GLU A 667 -37.07 -20.42 -16.90
C GLU A 667 -37.52 -19.34 -15.94
N SER A 668 -36.57 -18.79 -15.20
CA SER A 668 -36.80 -17.75 -14.20
C SER A 668 -35.65 -16.76 -14.18
N GLU A 669 -35.96 -15.51 -13.87
CA GLU A 669 -34.95 -14.52 -13.52
C GLU A 669 -34.72 -14.55 -12.01
N GLU A 670 -33.46 -14.69 -11.59
CA GLU A 670 -33.07 -14.79 -10.19
C GLU A 670 -32.11 -13.64 -9.85
N GLU A 671 -32.37 -12.97 -8.74
CA GLU A 671 -31.45 -11.99 -8.18
C GLU A 671 -30.30 -12.71 -7.46
N VAL A 672 -29.07 -12.41 -7.86
CA VAL A 672 -27.86 -12.92 -7.24
C VAL A 672 -27.24 -11.80 -6.43
N ASN A 673 -27.14 -12.00 -5.12
CA ASN A 673 -26.49 -11.06 -4.23
C ASN A 673 -24.97 -11.14 -4.39
N PRO A 674 -24.26 -9.99 -4.26
CA PRO A 674 -22.82 -10.02 -4.19
C PRO A 674 -22.37 -10.77 -2.94
N PRO A 675 -21.22 -11.44 -2.99
CA PRO A 675 -20.68 -12.05 -1.80
C PRO A 675 -20.16 -10.98 -0.81
N PRO A 676 -20.08 -11.31 0.50
CA PRO A 676 -19.48 -10.41 1.48
C PRO A 676 -17.99 -10.16 1.17
N PRO A 677 -17.42 -9.05 1.70
CA PRO A 677 -15.98 -8.83 1.65
C PRO A 677 -15.22 -9.93 2.39
N PHE A 678 -13.93 -10.04 2.13
CA PHE A 678 -13.15 -11.14 2.66
C PHE A 678 -12.96 -11.05 4.18
N THR A 679 -13.12 -12.18 4.83
CA THR A 679 -12.52 -12.57 6.12
C THR A 679 -11.23 -13.35 5.86
N THR A 680 -10.46 -13.69 6.89
CA THR A 680 -9.23 -14.49 6.73
C THR A 680 -9.52 -15.87 6.10
N ASP A 681 -10.54 -16.58 6.57
CA ASP A 681 -10.89 -17.92 6.09
C ASP A 681 -11.39 -17.91 4.63
N SER A 682 -12.23 -16.95 4.26
CA SER A 682 -12.74 -16.83 2.90
C SER A 682 -11.68 -16.35 1.92
N MET A 683 -10.78 -15.44 2.34
CA MET A 683 -9.60 -15.06 1.57
C MET A 683 -8.71 -16.27 1.31
N LEU A 684 -8.36 -17.04 2.35
CA LEU A 684 -7.51 -18.21 2.20
C LEU A 684 -8.11 -19.23 1.24
N THR A 685 -9.39 -19.56 1.43
CA THR A 685 -10.09 -20.56 0.62
C THR A 685 -10.09 -20.21 -0.87
N GLU A 686 -10.39 -18.95 -1.19
CA GLU A 686 -10.46 -18.52 -2.58
C GLU A 686 -9.07 -18.27 -3.18
N ALA A 687 -8.16 -17.64 -2.42
CA ALA A 687 -6.82 -17.31 -2.90
C ALA A 687 -5.98 -18.56 -3.17
N THR A 688 -6.02 -19.60 -2.33
CA THR A 688 -5.26 -20.84 -2.61
C THR A 688 -5.69 -21.48 -3.91
N THR A 689 -6.99 -21.45 -4.21
CA THR A 689 -7.56 -22.00 -5.44
C THR A 689 -7.19 -21.16 -6.67
N ARG A 690 -7.29 -19.83 -6.57
CA ARG A 690 -7.03 -18.91 -7.69
C ARG A 690 -5.54 -18.71 -7.98
N LEU A 691 -4.72 -18.58 -6.93
CA LEU A 691 -3.28 -18.32 -7.05
C LEU A 691 -2.45 -19.61 -7.12
N ARG A 692 -3.05 -20.77 -6.78
CA ARG A 692 -2.39 -22.09 -6.76
C ARG A 692 -1.15 -22.12 -5.85
N VAL A 693 -1.30 -21.56 -4.64
CA VAL A 693 -0.27 -21.51 -3.60
C VAL A 693 -0.86 -22.00 -2.27
N GLY A 694 0.02 -22.37 -1.32
CA GLY A 694 -0.41 -22.79 0.02
C GLY A 694 -0.92 -21.62 0.88
N THR A 695 -1.64 -21.94 1.95
CA THR A 695 -2.21 -20.95 2.90
C THR A 695 -1.14 -20.08 3.55
N GLU A 696 0.02 -20.64 3.90
CA GLU A 696 1.15 -19.91 4.48
C GLU A 696 1.65 -18.79 3.55
N GLU A 697 1.74 -19.09 2.24
CA GLU A 697 2.15 -18.09 1.27
C GLU A 697 1.09 -17.00 1.11
N VAL A 698 -0.20 -17.34 1.08
CA VAL A 698 -1.28 -16.34 1.04
C VAL A 698 -1.22 -15.42 2.26
N MET A 699 -1.05 -15.97 3.47
CA MET A 699 -0.93 -15.17 4.69
C MET A 699 0.28 -14.24 4.66
N ARG A 700 1.44 -14.72 4.19
CA ARG A 700 2.63 -13.87 4.02
C ARG A 700 2.37 -12.72 3.04
N LEU A 701 1.76 -13.01 1.89
CA LEU A 701 1.42 -11.98 0.90
C LEU A 701 0.42 -10.96 1.49
N ALA A 702 -0.56 -11.41 2.27
CA ALA A 702 -1.52 -10.52 2.92
C ALA A 702 -0.87 -9.65 4.01
N GLN A 703 0.03 -10.21 4.82
CA GLN A 703 0.86 -9.47 5.77
C GLN A 703 1.66 -8.37 5.04
N ASP A 704 2.35 -8.74 3.96
CA ASP A 704 3.14 -7.80 3.16
C ASP A 704 2.27 -6.66 2.59
N LEU A 705 1.09 -6.97 2.06
CA LEU A 705 0.14 -5.96 1.56
C LEU A 705 -0.37 -5.03 2.68
N PHE A 706 -0.65 -5.57 3.87
CA PHE A 706 -1.08 -4.80 5.04
C PHE A 706 0.04 -3.86 5.53
N GLU A 707 1.27 -4.37 5.69
CA GLU A 707 2.42 -3.58 6.15
C GLU A 707 2.85 -2.49 5.16
N MET A 708 2.56 -2.68 3.87
CA MET A 708 2.73 -1.67 2.82
C MET A 708 1.56 -0.68 2.74
N GLY A 709 0.53 -0.84 3.56
CA GLY A 709 -0.62 0.07 3.64
C GLY A 709 -1.61 -0.07 2.50
N LEU A 710 -1.65 -1.21 1.82
CA LEU A 710 -2.53 -1.46 0.66
C LEU A 710 -3.88 -2.08 1.05
N ILE A 711 -3.91 -2.86 2.13
CA ILE A 711 -5.13 -3.48 2.66
C ILE A 711 -5.27 -3.23 4.17
N THR A 712 -6.48 -3.43 4.69
CA THR A 712 -6.76 -3.51 6.13
C THR A 712 -6.14 -4.76 6.76
N TYR A 713 -6.17 -4.83 8.08
CA TYR A 713 -5.62 -5.95 8.83
C TYR A 713 -6.23 -7.30 8.39
N HIS A 714 -5.36 -8.23 8.02
CA HIS A 714 -5.72 -9.44 7.29
C HIS A 714 -6.09 -10.64 8.19
N ARG A 715 -5.94 -10.51 9.51
CA ARG A 715 -6.39 -11.50 10.51
C ARG A 715 -7.70 -11.01 11.15
N THR A 716 -8.81 -11.33 10.49
CA THR A 716 -10.16 -10.86 10.85
C THR A 716 -11.18 -11.93 10.51
N ASP A 717 -12.12 -12.13 11.41
CA ASP A 717 -13.30 -12.98 11.26
C ASP A 717 -14.57 -12.18 10.92
N SER A 718 -14.48 -10.85 10.90
CA SER A 718 -15.61 -9.96 10.63
C SER A 718 -15.73 -9.61 9.15
N THR A 719 -16.98 -9.51 8.70
CA THR A 719 -17.33 -8.97 7.38
C THR A 719 -17.65 -7.48 7.39
N ARG A 720 -17.59 -6.83 8.56
CA ARG A 720 -17.95 -5.43 8.75
C ARG A 720 -17.09 -4.48 7.90
N VAL A 721 -17.75 -3.47 7.32
CA VAL A 721 -17.15 -2.39 6.53
C VAL A 721 -17.38 -1.06 7.24
N SER A 722 -16.30 -0.32 7.50
CA SER A 722 -16.37 1.01 8.11
C SER A 722 -16.90 2.07 7.14
N ALA A 723 -17.36 3.22 7.66
CA ALA A 723 -17.72 4.38 6.83
C ALA A 723 -16.58 4.82 5.88
N VAL A 724 -15.32 4.68 6.33
CA VAL A 724 -14.14 4.88 5.50
C VAL A 724 -14.11 3.90 4.32
N GLY A 725 -14.31 2.61 4.58
CA GLY A 725 -14.36 1.59 3.54
C GLY A 725 -15.48 1.83 2.54
N ILE A 726 -16.68 2.18 3.02
CA ILE A 726 -17.83 2.53 2.17
C ILE A 726 -17.48 3.69 1.23
N ASN A 727 -16.81 4.73 1.73
CA ASN A 727 -16.38 5.86 0.89
C ASN A 727 -15.32 5.46 -0.13
N VAL A 728 -14.37 4.58 0.23
CA VAL A 728 -13.40 4.04 -0.74
C VAL A 728 -14.12 3.30 -1.88
N ALA A 729 -15.12 2.48 -1.57
CA ALA A 729 -15.90 1.80 -2.59
C ALA A 729 -16.75 2.78 -3.43
N LYS A 730 -17.43 3.74 -2.78
CA LYS A 730 -18.23 4.77 -3.44
C LYS A 730 -17.40 5.56 -4.44
N ASP A 731 -16.23 6.04 -4.03
CA ASP A 731 -15.33 6.81 -4.88
C ASP A 731 -14.91 6.00 -6.12
N TYR A 732 -14.51 4.74 -5.95
CA TYR A 732 -14.13 3.91 -7.09
C TYR A 732 -15.32 3.60 -8.02
N ILE A 733 -16.43 3.16 -7.44
CA ILE A 733 -17.61 2.69 -8.18
C ILE A 733 -18.25 3.83 -8.95
N THR A 734 -18.50 4.98 -8.31
CA THR A 734 -19.09 6.14 -8.96
C THR A 734 -18.22 6.63 -10.11
N ASN A 735 -16.90 6.70 -9.92
CA ASN A 735 -15.99 7.14 -10.97
C ASN A 735 -15.88 6.15 -12.14
N ARG A 736 -15.99 4.85 -11.88
CA ARG A 736 -15.76 3.80 -12.90
C ARG A 736 -17.03 3.32 -13.59
N PHE A 737 -18.13 3.19 -12.85
CA PHE A 737 -19.38 2.57 -13.28
C PHE A 737 -20.60 3.51 -13.18
N GLY A 738 -20.44 4.70 -12.59
CA GLY A 738 -21.52 5.67 -12.37
C GLY A 738 -22.25 5.50 -11.03
N GLU A 739 -22.96 6.54 -10.60
CA GLU A 739 -23.59 6.59 -9.27
C GLU A 739 -24.61 5.47 -9.02
N GLY A 740 -25.36 5.06 -10.06
CA GLY A 740 -26.37 3.99 -9.96
C GLY A 740 -25.80 2.59 -9.71
N MET A 741 -24.48 2.41 -9.75
CA MET A 741 -23.80 1.13 -9.55
C MET A 741 -23.22 0.96 -8.13
N PHE A 742 -23.48 1.92 -7.23
CA PHE A 742 -23.05 1.87 -5.84
C PHE A 742 -24.19 1.50 -4.89
N THR A 743 -23.89 0.69 -3.88
CA THR A 743 -24.80 0.36 -2.79
C THR A 743 -24.00 0.27 -1.50
N ALA A 744 -24.26 1.18 -0.55
CA ALA A 744 -23.63 1.16 0.76
C ALA A 744 -24.14 -0.04 1.56
N ARG A 745 -23.26 -1.00 1.84
CA ARG A 745 -23.55 -2.15 2.71
C ARG A 745 -22.50 -2.21 3.81
N GLU A 746 -22.94 -2.04 5.05
CA GLU A 746 -22.05 -2.16 6.20
C GLU A 746 -21.55 -3.59 6.38
N TRP A 747 -22.39 -4.59 6.08
CA TRP A 747 -22.16 -6.01 6.40
C TRP A 747 -21.90 -6.25 7.91
N GLY A 748 -22.31 -7.40 8.45
CA GLY A 748 -22.06 -7.72 9.88
C GLY A 748 -22.58 -6.67 10.89
N ALA A 749 -23.66 -5.95 10.56
CA ALA A 749 -24.21 -4.90 11.43
C ALA A 749 -24.61 -5.48 12.79
N GLY A 750 -23.95 -5.04 13.87
CA GLY A 750 -24.09 -5.56 15.23
C GLY A 750 -22.79 -6.10 15.85
N GLU A 751 -21.74 -6.31 15.06
CA GLU A 751 -20.39 -6.65 15.55
C GLU A 751 -19.62 -5.40 16.04
N GLU A 752 -20.20 -4.65 16.98
CA GLU A 752 -19.54 -3.46 17.56
C GLU A 752 -18.25 -3.87 18.31
N GLY A 753 -17.15 -3.21 17.97
CA GLY A 753 -15.82 -3.50 18.54
C GLY A 753 -15.02 -4.60 17.82
N ALA A 754 -15.56 -5.22 16.76
CA ALA A 754 -14.82 -6.19 15.94
C ALA A 754 -13.89 -5.51 14.92
N HIS A 755 -12.87 -6.25 14.46
CA HIS A 755 -11.99 -5.85 13.36
C HIS A 755 -12.80 -5.57 12.08
N GLU A 756 -12.24 -4.79 11.16
CA GLU A 756 -12.84 -4.61 9.84
C GLU A 756 -12.55 -5.81 8.93
N CYS A 757 -13.37 -6.03 7.90
CA CYS A 757 -13.08 -6.98 6.83
C CYS A 757 -11.76 -6.66 6.11
N ILE A 758 -11.25 -7.62 5.33
CA ILE A 758 -10.08 -7.44 4.46
C ILE A 758 -10.50 -6.70 3.19
N ARG A 759 -10.04 -5.44 3.06
CA ARG A 759 -10.35 -4.55 1.93
C ARG A 759 -9.15 -3.67 1.55
N PRO A 760 -9.11 -3.12 0.32
CA PRO A 760 -8.15 -2.07 -0.04
C PRO A 760 -8.33 -0.80 0.82
N THR A 761 -7.22 -0.10 1.07
CA THR A 761 -7.21 1.17 1.82
C THR A 761 -7.47 2.40 0.95
N ARG A 762 -7.36 2.26 -0.38
CA ARG A 762 -7.51 3.34 -1.36
C ARG A 762 -8.35 2.86 -2.56
N PRO A 763 -9.06 3.77 -3.26
CA PRO A 763 -9.87 3.44 -4.43
C PRO A 763 -9.00 3.23 -5.68
N ILE A 764 -8.02 2.33 -5.60
CA ILE A 764 -7.00 2.08 -6.64
C ILE A 764 -7.04 0.60 -7.00
N ASP A 765 -7.42 0.26 -8.22
CA ASP A 765 -7.42 -1.14 -8.66
C ASP A 765 -5.99 -1.66 -8.92
N ALA A 766 -5.87 -2.97 -9.13
CA ALA A 766 -4.57 -3.61 -9.32
C ALA A 766 -3.78 -3.08 -10.52
N GLU A 767 -4.47 -2.60 -11.55
CA GLU A 767 -3.85 -2.13 -12.78
C GLU A 767 -3.34 -0.69 -12.63
N GLU A 768 -4.14 0.15 -11.98
CA GLU A 768 -3.73 1.48 -11.57
C GLU A 768 -2.57 1.43 -10.56
N LEU A 769 -2.60 0.50 -9.59
CA LEU A 769 -1.52 0.27 -8.64
C LEU A 769 -0.19 -0.04 -9.34
N ARG A 770 -0.19 -0.91 -10.36
CA ARG A 770 1.00 -1.17 -11.18
C ARG A 770 1.51 0.11 -11.84
N SER A 771 0.63 0.86 -12.48
CA SER A 771 0.98 2.12 -13.15
C SER A 771 1.61 3.13 -12.20
N LEU A 772 1.09 3.26 -10.97
CA LEU A 772 1.63 4.16 -9.95
C LEU A 772 3.02 3.72 -9.45
N ILE A 773 3.29 2.42 -9.41
CA ILE A 773 4.61 1.87 -9.08
C ILE A 773 5.59 2.06 -10.24
N ASP A 774 5.14 1.87 -11.48
CA ASP A 774 5.97 1.99 -12.69
C ASP A 774 6.29 3.44 -13.07
N SER A 775 5.40 4.37 -12.76
CA SER A 775 5.68 5.80 -12.84
C SER A 775 6.58 6.31 -11.71
N GLY A 776 6.79 5.51 -10.66
CA GLY A 776 7.57 5.88 -9.47
C GLY A 776 6.85 6.82 -8.51
N VAL A 777 5.54 7.00 -8.68
CA VAL A 777 4.65 7.72 -7.74
C VAL A 777 4.62 6.98 -6.41
N LEU A 778 4.39 5.66 -6.46
CA LEU A 778 4.49 4.77 -5.30
C LEU A 778 5.80 4.01 -5.34
N LYS A 779 6.57 4.05 -4.24
CA LYS A 779 7.86 3.35 -4.11
C LYS A 779 7.70 2.04 -3.35
N LEU A 780 6.85 1.17 -3.87
CA LEU A 780 6.58 -0.15 -3.30
C LEU A 780 7.30 -1.23 -4.10
N LYS A 781 7.61 -2.35 -3.43
CA LYS A 781 8.19 -3.54 -4.07
C LYS A 781 7.18 -4.67 -3.96
N LEU A 782 6.41 -4.89 -5.02
CA LEU A 782 5.41 -5.94 -5.09
C LEU A 782 5.82 -6.99 -6.11
N THR A 783 5.61 -8.27 -5.78
CA THR A 783 5.71 -9.36 -6.75
C THR A 783 4.38 -9.52 -7.49
N ASN A 784 4.37 -10.26 -8.61
CA ASN A 784 3.12 -10.55 -9.32
C ASN A 784 2.08 -11.24 -8.42
N ARG A 785 2.52 -12.12 -7.49
CA ARG A 785 1.63 -12.77 -6.53
C ARG A 785 0.95 -11.77 -5.58
N HIS A 786 1.66 -10.73 -5.15
CA HIS A 786 1.06 -9.65 -4.36
C HIS A 786 -0.03 -8.92 -5.15
N ILE A 787 0.25 -8.58 -6.41
CA ILE A 787 -0.74 -7.89 -7.25
C ILE A 787 -1.96 -8.78 -7.51
N MET A 788 -1.77 -10.09 -7.73
CA MET A 788 -2.88 -11.03 -7.91
C MET A 788 -3.76 -11.16 -6.65
N LEU A 789 -3.14 -11.24 -5.46
CA LEU A 789 -3.89 -11.28 -4.22
C LEU A 789 -4.63 -9.95 -3.97
N TYR A 790 -3.95 -8.82 -4.20
CA TYR A 790 -4.55 -7.50 -4.11
C TYR A 790 -5.74 -7.34 -5.06
N ASP A 791 -5.61 -7.76 -6.32
CA ASP A 791 -6.71 -7.73 -7.31
C ASP A 791 -7.92 -8.56 -6.83
N LEU A 792 -7.67 -9.75 -6.28
CA LEU A 792 -8.72 -10.59 -5.73
C LEU A 792 -9.45 -9.90 -4.58
N ILE A 793 -8.70 -9.36 -3.61
CA ILE A 793 -9.25 -8.61 -2.46
C ILE A 793 -10.04 -7.39 -2.94
N PHE A 794 -9.46 -6.61 -3.85
CA PHE A 794 -10.05 -5.40 -4.40
C PHE A 794 -11.39 -5.70 -5.08
N ARG A 795 -11.42 -6.65 -6.02
CA ARG A 795 -12.65 -6.99 -6.77
C ARG A 795 -13.74 -7.55 -5.87
N ARG A 796 -13.38 -8.42 -4.90
CA ARG A 796 -14.33 -8.96 -3.93
C ARG A 796 -14.97 -7.85 -3.08
N PHE A 797 -14.14 -6.92 -2.59
CA PHE A 797 -14.60 -5.79 -1.80
C PHE A 797 -15.51 -4.85 -2.60
N ILE A 798 -15.10 -4.43 -3.79
CA ILE A 798 -15.90 -3.56 -4.65
C ILE A 798 -17.23 -4.23 -5.02
N ALA A 799 -17.21 -5.52 -5.39
CA ALA A 799 -18.43 -6.29 -5.66
C ALA A 799 -19.41 -6.27 -4.48
N SER A 800 -18.91 -6.41 -3.24
CA SER A 800 -19.74 -6.37 -2.03
C SER A 800 -20.50 -5.06 -1.82
N GLN A 801 -20.09 -3.98 -2.51
CA GLN A 801 -20.68 -2.63 -2.46
C GLN A 801 -21.39 -2.23 -3.77
N MET A 802 -21.64 -3.19 -4.67
CA MET A 802 -22.39 -2.99 -5.92
C MET A 802 -23.79 -3.65 -5.87
N PRO A 803 -24.79 -3.18 -6.64
CA PRO A 803 -26.09 -3.83 -6.72
C PRO A 803 -26.01 -5.31 -7.09
N SER A 804 -27.02 -6.07 -6.69
CA SER A 804 -27.20 -7.46 -7.10
C SER A 804 -27.26 -7.59 -8.63
N GLY A 805 -26.76 -8.72 -9.14
CA GLY A 805 -26.95 -9.10 -10.52
C GLY A 805 -28.31 -9.78 -10.69
N VAL A 806 -28.89 -9.73 -11.89
CA VAL A 806 -30.06 -10.54 -12.25
C VAL A 806 -29.64 -11.49 -13.35
N VAL A 807 -29.80 -12.79 -13.13
CA VAL A 807 -29.43 -13.83 -14.08
C VAL A 807 -30.63 -14.60 -14.56
N ARG A 808 -30.58 -15.07 -15.80
CA ARG A 808 -31.58 -15.98 -16.34
C ARG A 808 -31.15 -17.40 -16.05
N ARG A 809 -31.94 -18.11 -15.25
CA ARG A 809 -31.74 -19.51 -14.92
C ARG A 809 -32.77 -20.36 -15.64
N ILE A 810 -32.31 -21.47 -16.21
CA ILE A 810 -33.19 -22.51 -16.73
C ILE A 810 -33.05 -23.77 -15.89
N LYS A 811 -34.16 -24.46 -15.70
CA LYS A 811 -34.19 -25.81 -15.18
C LYS A 811 -34.42 -26.75 -16.35
N VAL A 812 -33.54 -27.74 -16.51
CA VAL A 812 -33.65 -28.75 -17.56
C VAL A 812 -33.78 -30.13 -16.94
N GLU A 813 -34.55 -30.99 -17.59
CA GLU A 813 -34.56 -32.42 -17.37
C GLU A 813 -33.67 -33.06 -18.43
N VAL A 814 -32.71 -33.87 -18.00
CA VAL A 814 -31.84 -34.62 -18.87
C VAL A 814 -32.13 -36.10 -18.70
N ARG A 815 -32.54 -36.76 -19.79
CA ARG A 815 -32.78 -38.19 -19.87
C ARG A 815 -31.70 -38.85 -20.73
N LEU A 816 -31.04 -39.86 -20.19
CA LEU A 816 -30.21 -40.77 -20.96
C LEU A 816 -31.10 -41.90 -21.47
N MET A 817 -31.16 -42.09 -22.79
CA MET A 817 -31.94 -43.13 -23.44
C MET A 817 -31.05 -44.15 -24.15
N ARG A 818 -31.50 -45.41 -24.21
CA ARG A 818 -30.92 -46.47 -25.05
C ARG A 818 -32.04 -47.25 -25.73
N ASN A 819 -32.01 -47.37 -27.05
CA ASN A 819 -33.02 -48.12 -27.83
C ASN A 819 -34.48 -47.76 -27.47
N GLY A 820 -34.74 -46.47 -27.21
CA GLY A 820 -36.07 -45.96 -26.82
C GLY A 820 -36.43 -46.04 -25.34
N ASN A 821 -35.62 -46.71 -24.50
CA ASN A 821 -35.84 -46.82 -23.06
C ASN A 821 -35.04 -45.77 -22.28
N VAL A 822 -35.63 -45.19 -21.24
CA VAL A 822 -34.96 -44.25 -20.33
C VAL A 822 -34.06 -45.04 -19.36
N LEU A 823 -32.76 -44.84 -19.47
CA LEU A 823 -31.76 -45.42 -18.57
C LEU A 823 -31.62 -44.61 -17.26
N SER A 824 -31.70 -43.28 -17.34
CA SER A 824 -31.59 -42.40 -16.19
C SER A 824 -32.21 -41.04 -16.49
N THR A 825 -32.79 -40.39 -15.49
CA THR A 825 -33.29 -39.01 -15.56
C THR A 825 -32.70 -38.18 -14.44
N LYS A 826 -32.31 -36.94 -14.74
CA LYS A 826 -31.82 -35.98 -13.74
C LYS A 826 -32.36 -34.59 -14.08
N SER A 827 -32.70 -33.80 -13.07
CA SER A 827 -32.89 -32.36 -13.23
C SER A 827 -31.59 -31.61 -12.94
N ASP A 828 -31.25 -30.64 -13.77
CA ASP A 828 -30.10 -29.76 -13.56
C ASP A 828 -30.49 -28.29 -13.84
N GLU A 829 -29.71 -27.37 -13.28
CA GLU A 829 -29.97 -25.94 -13.39
C GLU A 829 -28.77 -25.20 -13.98
N PHE A 830 -29.03 -24.33 -14.94
CA PHE A 830 -27.99 -23.61 -15.65
C PHE A 830 -28.33 -22.13 -15.77
N VAL A 831 -27.32 -21.29 -15.62
CA VAL A 831 -27.44 -19.86 -15.92
C VAL A 831 -27.18 -19.66 -17.41
N THR A 832 -28.16 -19.16 -18.15
CA THR A 832 -28.10 -18.99 -19.62
C THR A 832 -27.68 -17.61 -20.05
N GLY A 833 -27.83 -16.62 -19.18
CA GLY A 833 -27.42 -15.25 -19.45
C GLY A 833 -27.51 -14.35 -18.23
N ILE A 834 -26.91 -13.17 -18.34
CA ILE A 834 -27.00 -12.10 -17.36
C ILE A 834 -27.99 -11.08 -17.91
N VAL A 835 -29.05 -10.80 -17.16
CA VAL A 835 -30.10 -9.82 -17.51
C VAL A 835 -29.68 -8.44 -17.02
N LYS A 836 -29.14 -8.36 -15.80
CA LYS A 836 -28.54 -7.16 -15.21
C LYS A 836 -27.21 -7.55 -14.57
N GLU A 837 -26.12 -6.89 -14.94
CA GLU A 837 -24.79 -7.28 -14.46
C GLU A 837 -24.62 -7.08 -12.96
N GLY A 838 -24.99 -5.90 -12.43
CA GLY A 838 -24.71 -5.55 -11.03
C GLY A 838 -23.23 -5.78 -10.71
N PHE A 839 -22.94 -6.46 -9.59
CA PHE A 839 -21.58 -6.82 -9.18
C PHE A 839 -20.86 -7.80 -10.14
N LEU A 840 -21.57 -8.54 -11.00
CA LEU A 840 -20.98 -9.51 -11.92
C LEU A 840 -20.07 -8.84 -12.96
N ALA A 841 -20.23 -7.53 -13.19
CA ALA A 841 -19.37 -6.73 -14.06
C ALA A 841 -17.89 -6.72 -13.60
N ILE A 842 -17.65 -6.77 -12.28
CA ILE A 842 -16.29 -6.75 -11.71
C ILE A 842 -15.85 -8.10 -11.15
N TYR A 843 -16.83 -8.91 -10.71
CA TYR A 843 -16.60 -10.19 -10.06
C TYR A 843 -17.48 -11.31 -10.63
N PRO A 844 -17.12 -11.87 -11.81
CA PRO A 844 -17.88 -12.93 -12.44
C PRO A 844 -17.73 -14.23 -11.65
N THR A 845 -18.71 -14.53 -10.80
CA THR A 845 -18.79 -15.77 -10.01
C THR A 845 -19.58 -16.86 -10.71
N ILE A 846 -20.28 -16.52 -11.79
CA ILE A 846 -21.24 -17.39 -12.47
C ILE A 846 -20.69 -17.83 -13.81
N ARG A 847 -20.81 -19.13 -14.10
CA ARG A 847 -20.56 -19.66 -15.45
C ARG A 847 -21.84 -19.61 -16.26
N ILE A 848 -21.78 -18.97 -17.42
CA ILE A 848 -22.89 -18.91 -18.36
C ILE A 848 -22.81 -20.12 -19.29
N THR A 849 -23.89 -20.90 -19.33
CA THR A 849 -24.08 -22.04 -20.22
C THR A 849 -25.28 -21.75 -21.11
N GLN A 850 -25.07 -21.53 -22.41
CA GLN A 850 -26.21 -21.40 -23.31
C GLN A 850 -26.77 -22.79 -23.65
N PHE A 851 -28.09 -22.89 -23.62
CA PHE A 851 -28.83 -24.07 -24.06
C PHE A 851 -29.62 -23.74 -25.32
N PRO A 852 -29.76 -24.69 -26.25
CA PRO A 852 -30.78 -24.58 -27.28
C PRO A 852 -32.18 -24.55 -26.64
N VAL A 853 -33.06 -23.71 -27.19
CA VAL A 853 -34.31 -23.25 -26.55
C VAL A 853 -35.44 -24.31 -26.57
N SER A 854 -35.23 -25.45 -27.24
CA SER A 854 -36.21 -26.53 -27.43
C SER A 854 -35.72 -27.90 -26.96
N SER A 855 -36.66 -28.84 -26.80
CA SER A 855 -36.35 -30.25 -26.55
C SER A 855 -35.41 -30.79 -27.63
N MET A 856 -34.25 -31.29 -27.22
CA MET A 856 -33.23 -31.76 -28.14
C MET A 856 -32.87 -33.21 -27.85
N GLU A 857 -32.88 -34.04 -28.88
CA GLU A 857 -32.39 -35.41 -28.84
C GLU A 857 -31.02 -35.45 -29.52
N LEU A 858 -29.99 -35.80 -28.76
CA LEU A 858 -28.60 -35.75 -29.20
C LEU A 858 -28.00 -37.17 -29.22
N PRO A 859 -27.56 -37.69 -30.38
CA PRO A 859 -26.82 -38.94 -30.43
C PRO A 859 -25.43 -38.77 -29.81
N ILE A 860 -24.99 -39.77 -29.05
CA ILE A 860 -23.65 -39.79 -28.46
C ILE A 860 -22.65 -40.29 -29.51
N THR A 861 -21.65 -39.46 -29.80
CA THR A 861 -20.58 -39.72 -30.78
C THR A 861 -19.27 -40.07 -30.08
N ASP A 862 -18.24 -40.52 -30.83
CA ASP A 862 -16.92 -40.82 -30.27
C ASP A 862 -16.12 -39.56 -29.86
N GLU A 863 -16.42 -38.42 -30.48
CA GLU A 863 -16.07 -37.06 -30.02
C GLU A 863 -17.11 -36.52 -29.05
#